data_AF-A0AAW3JPM7-F1
#
_entry.id   AF-A0AAW3JPM7-F1
#
_cell.length_a   1.000
_cell.length_b   1.000
_cell.length_c   1.000
_cell.angle_alpha   90.00
_cell.angle_beta   90.00
_cell.angle_gamma   90.00
#
_symmetry.space_group_name_H-M   'P 1'
#
loop_
_entity.id
_entity.type
_entity.pdbx_description
1 polymer ?
#
loop_
_entity_poly.entity_id
_entity_poly.type
_entity_poly.pdbx_seq_one_letter_code
_entity_poly.pdbx_strand_id
1 'polypeptide(L)'
;MKKYEKILANILSLTIIICGIVGNYSASKVNAEIKDEYYKESIMTGDLSINGKKIKNENQNQNISKLSDGIVYQYENSDERELEFSENSEGEKFKFTGNIYSKNNYDMRAADTNFSGNLMTEKDIKIDGQKLIMDNAILYSKNGNIIINGNSYISSGIIYAPNGNVEINCQQFTCQGVIISKAVKINASILEIEKDNTAINKLKNLEQYKLPKYKNITMFYDNNTGKIGIEDIEYQKINLFTRFDDESFKKVSGYKNGMEFKFREGSKYFEAYAEYTDKFGQKYLSQVETFQSDKEGGYSPVQRDENKDGIQDAYDDIVMDSGDVNETIELSLDEKTYNKINKYDSIIQKKVENNVVKYIYHLKRGDDIEKYYDSNGNKVIKINNILYLRKVVEMSGNTYSLYIYNKDGDLYAKCAYDGKNQIYNEYNYGKKGLKTVKHNGVEYKYGYTDGEVTKLSINDKMIYERKSVSTNNTSITMANGYDYNLITDEIGNVTDYVENGTKKYSWKYDADDHYKLTRCYDNVNNVIYNYKYNDEDEIIAEQLSDGFSIQKDINGYEWDKKIKYNGEILEEKYRTDLDTYIYSVGDLESYQNKSEKNISFKGSTILKKQYFSQNDSEKIINEFGKKICYKYNEYGLLYEITENGSVKENYEYNNLMELVREDNKDAGKTYIYEYDGGGNIVAVKSFNYSYGIPANELNKYESQENYFYNDKFKDQLIRVRGKDITYDDVGNPIRYMNKYSMKWSFGNKLSEIDNESGKKIAEYKYDMNGRRVCKNTGDSITKYYYDEDKLILQKNDKEAIWFNYDVYGIPIGFKYNGVQYIYNTDEQGSITGIYNTAGKKIVEYIYNGWGEIVNQSGDKEIAQINPLRYRGYYYDEESGFYYLNNRYYASSIKRMINMDRYTDTGFGMFSHNMYAYCENTPVNASNYSGNVPTWVTKHSKSPSGKNYYWKYITNNSDINCYAYAVDLSKRKDPGEACGYKFSYNFTESYIRDLVIKDLNNRKYECRKISPSDVRTVTSDWKLIAIRTGKSNKQGIGNKLYQDYHVMRRRYKDGAFWGHKPGTASAVLIYNGDPIKAKTWNGDEYDGGWGDTTYRYTSSICLVAYR
;
A
#
# COMPACT_ATOMS: atom_id res chain seq x y z
N MET A 1 -58.84 -27.14 -70.95
CA MET A 1 -58.01 -26.35 -70.01
C MET A 1 -56.53 -26.77 -69.93
N LYS A 2 -56.06 -27.74 -70.72
CA LYS A 2 -54.63 -28.02 -70.99
C LYS A 2 -53.90 -26.95 -71.85
N LYS A 3 -54.37 -25.69 -71.89
CA LYS A 3 -53.84 -24.64 -72.79
C LYS A 3 -53.21 -23.43 -72.09
N TYR A 4 -53.19 -23.40 -70.75
CA TYR A 4 -52.63 -22.26 -69.98
C TYR A 4 -51.42 -22.60 -69.09
N GLU A 5 -51.01 -23.86 -68.96
CA GLU A 5 -49.79 -24.23 -68.22
C GLU A 5 -48.48 -23.81 -68.93
N LYS A 6 -48.50 -23.55 -70.25
CA LYS A 6 -47.29 -23.19 -71.03
C LYS A 6 -46.99 -21.69 -71.11
N ILE A 7 -47.93 -20.83 -70.71
CA ILE A 7 -47.77 -19.36 -70.79
C ILE A 7 -47.26 -18.78 -69.46
N LEU A 8 -47.62 -19.35 -68.30
CA LEU A 8 -47.10 -18.87 -67.02
C LEU A 8 -45.63 -19.23 -66.78
N ALA A 9 -45.15 -20.36 -67.30
CA ALA A 9 -43.74 -20.76 -67.16
C ALA A 9 -42.77 -19.86 -67.95
N ASN A 10 -43.23 -19.15 -68.98
CA ASN A 10 -42.41 -18.20 -69.75
C ASN A 10 -42.44 -16.77 -69.20
N ILE A 11 -43.42 -16.43 -68.37
CA ILE A 11 -43.46 -15.15 -67.65
C ILE A 11 -42.56 -15.22 -66.40
N LEU A 12 -42.32 -16.41 -65.84
CA LEU A 12 -41.38 -16.65 -64.74
C LEU A 12 -39.89 -16.51 -65.12
N SER A 13 -39.55 -16.50 -66.42
CA SER A 13 -38.15 -16.59 -66.88
C SER A 13 -37.55 -15.25 -67.32
N LEU A 14 -38.36 -14.21 -67.57
CA LEU A 14 -37.88 -12.93 -68.12
C LEU A 14 -37.80 -11.77 -67.12
N THR A 15 -38.45 -11.87 -65.96
CA THR A 15 -38.32 -10.84 -64.90
C THR A 15 -37.06 -11.06 -64.04
N ILE A 16 -36.35 -12.16 -64.24
CA ILE A 16 -35.07 -12.47 -63.58
C ILE A 16 -33.87 -11.81 -64.29
N ILE A 17 -34.02 -11.23 -65.50
CA ILE A 17 -32.85 -10.77 -66.28
C ILE A 17 -32.78 -9.24 -66.49
N ILE A 18 -33.81 -8.43 -66.18
CA ILE A 18 -33.77 -6.97 -66.48
C ILE A 18 -33.69 -6.05 -65.25
N CYS A 19 -33.68 -6.56 -64.02
CA CYS A 19 -33.35 -5.73 -62.84
C CYS A 19 -32.19 -6.30 -62.00
N GLY A 20 -31.40 -7.20 -62.58
CA GLY A 20 -30.00 -7.37 -62.21
C GLY A 20 -29.18 -6.33 -62.98
N ILE A 21 -28.67 -5.33 -62.28
CA ILE A 21 -27.76 -4.27 -62.74
C ILE A 21 -28.46 -3.02 -63.32
N VAL A 22 -29.07 -2.21 -62.45
CA VAL A 22 -28.78 -0.76 -62.24
C VAL A 22 -29.72 -0.25 -61.13
N GLY A 23 -29.14 0.25 -60.04
CA GLY A 23 -29.83 0.97 -58.96
C GLY A 23 -30.09 0.08 -57.73
N ASN A 24 -29.12 -0.21 -56.86
CA ASN A 24 -28.67 0.76 -55.87
C ASN A 24 -29.83 1.63 -55.32
N TYR A 25 -30.87 1.00 -54.77
CA TYR A 25 -31.48 1.53 -53.55
C TYR A 25 -30.91 0.66 -52.43
N SER A 26 -29.69 0.98 -52.03
CA SER A 26 -29.54 1.61 -50.73
C SER A 26 -30.35 0.76 -49.72
N ALA A 27 -29.69 -0.06 -48.91
CA ALA A 27 -28.93 0.57 -47.85
C ALA A 27 -29.22 2.08 -47.81
N SER A 28 -30.46 2.48 -47.52
CA SER A 28 -30.57 3.21 -46.28
C SER A 28 -29.85 2.28 -45.28
N LYS A 29 -28.51 2.43 -45.21
CA LYS A 29 -27.93 3.31 -44.23
C LYS A 29 -29.06 4.16 -43.62
N VAL A 30 -29.96 3.49 -42.88
CA VAL A 30 -30.14 3.91 -41.52
C VAL A 30 -28.70 3.82 -41.03
N ASN A 31 -28.03 4.97 -41.15
CA ASN A 31 -27.10 5.36 -40.14
C ASN A 31 -27.96 5.17 -38.88
N ALA A 32 -27.87 3.98 -38.27
CA ALA A 32 -27.93 3.91 -36.83
C ALA A 32 -26.73 4.76 -36.39
N GLU A 33 -26.92 6.07 -36.51
CA GLU A 33 -26.15 7.05 -35.80
C GLU A 33 -26.54 6.76 -34.37
N ILE A 34 -25.55 6.33 -33.61
CA ILE A 34 -25.63 6.44 -32.17
C ILE A 34 -25.87 7.93 -31.92
N LYS A 35 -27.12 8.29 -31.63
CA LYS A 35 -27.52 9.69 -31.40
C LYS A 35 -27.12 10.19 -30.01
N ASP A 36 -26.29 9.43 -29.29
CA ASP A 36 -26.06 9.64 -27.88
C ASP A 36 -24.58 9.47 -27.51
N GLU A 37 -23.99 10.46 -26.84
CA GLU A 37 -22.64 10.40 -26.27
C GLU A 37 -22.52 9.33 -25.17
N TYR A 38 -23.64 8.85 -24.61
CA TYR A 38 -23.66 7.89 -23.49
C TYR A 38 -23.55 6.41 -23.91
N TYR A 39 -23.45 6.05 -25.20
CA TYR A 39 -23.31 4.63 -25.59
C TYR A 39 -22.08 3.92 -24.99
N LYS A 40 -21.04 4.69 -24.64
CA LYS A 40 -19.84 4.20 -23.94
C LYS A 40 -20.13 3.80 -22.49
N GLU A 41 -21.17 4.37 -21.87
CA GLU A 41 -21.65 4.06 -20.52
C GLU A 41 -22.65 2.89 -20.53
N SER A 42 -23.44 2.74 -21.61
CA SER A 42 -24.46 1.69 -21.73
C SER A 42 -23.99 0.39 -22.40
N ILE A 43 -22.89 0.41 -23.16
CA ILE A 43 -22.35 -0.79 -23.84
C ILE A 43 -20.85 -0.93 -23.56
N MET A 44 -20.52 -1.78 -22.58
CA MET A 44 -19.18 -2.09 -22.12
C MET A 44 -18.70 -3.39 -22.75
N THR A 45 -17.88 -3.30 -23.79
CA THR A 45 -17.44 -4.48 -24.56
C THR A 45 -16.07 -4.29 -25.19
N GLY A 46 -15.32 -5.39 -25.31
CA GLY A 46 -14.04 -5.42 -26.02
C GLY A 46 -14.21 -5.24 -27.53
N ASP A 47 -15.27 -5.81 -28.11
CA ASP A 47 -15.60 -5.68 -29.53
C ASP A 47 -17.06 -5.26 -29.70
N LEU A 48 -17.33 -4.14 -30.40
CA LEU A 48 -18.68 -3.70 -30.74
C LEU A 48 -18.88 -3.67 -32.26
N SER A 49 -19.95 -4.29 -32.74
CA SER A 49 -20.38 -4.19 -34.13
C SER A 49 -21.87 -3.87 -34.23
N ILE A 50 -22.21 -2.91 -35.10
CA ILE A 50 -23.59 -2.49 -35.36
C ILE A 50 -23.85 -2.61 -36.86
N ASN A 51 -24.83 -3.41 -37.27
CA ASN A 51 -25.20 -3.67 -38.67
C ASN A 51 -23.99 -4.02 -39.54
N GLY A 52 -23.11 -4.89 -39.03
CA GLY A 52 -21.87 -5.32 -39.70
C GLY A 52 -20.73 -4.30 -39.72
N LYS A 53 -20.92 -3.07 -39.21
CA LYS A 53 -19.83 -2.08 -39.04
C LYS A 53 -19.22 -2.23 -37.65
N LYS A 54 -17.89 -2.40 -37.61
CA LYS A 54 -17.13 -2.30 -36.34
C LYS A 54 -17.16 -0.85 -35.85
N ILE A 55 -17.57 -0.67 -34.59
CA ILE A 55 -17.53 0.62 -33.90
C ILE A 55 -16.27 0.60 -33.03
N LYS A 56 -15.41 1.62 -33.16
CA LYS A 56 -14.27 1.79 -32.26
C LYS A 56 -14.82 2.12 -30.87
N ASN A 57 -14.76 1.16 -29.96
CA ASN A 57 -15.04 1.39 -28.55
C ASN A 57 -13.69 1.56 -27.83
N GLU A 58 -13.45 2.70 -27.19
CA GLU A 58 -12.21 2.98 -26.45
C GLU A 58 -12.22 2.32 -25.06
N ASN A 59 -13.37 1.80 -24.61
CA ASN A 59 -13.55 1.13 -23.31
C ASN A 59 -13.22 -0.37 -23.33
N GLN A 60 -12.16 -0.80 -24.05
CA GLN A 60 -11.77 -2.22 -24.11
C GLN A 60 -11.26 -2.83 -22.78
N ASN A 61 -11.15 -2.03 -21.70
CA ASN A 61 -10.45 -2.41 -20.46
C ASN A 61 -11.21 -2.15 -19.15
N GLN A 62 -12.55 -2.20 -19.13
CA GLN A 62 -13.23 -2.43 -17.85
C GLN A 62 -13.09 -3.91 -17.49
N ASN A 63 -12.60 -4.18 -16.29
CA ASN A 63 -12.56 -5.51 -15.69
C ASN A 63 -13.99 -6.09 -15.71
N ILE A 64 -14.30 -6.91 -16.71
CA ILE A 64 -15.59 -7.58 -16.90
C ILE A 64 -15.81 -8.67 -15.81
N SER A 65 -15.16 -8.60 -14.65
CA SER A 65 -15.03 -9.71 -13.69
C SER A 65 -15.37 -9.35 -12.25
N LYS A 66 -16.01 -8.20 -11.97
CA LYS A 66 -16.37 -7.81 -10.60
C LYS A 66 -17.87 -7.80 -10.29
N LEU A 67 -18.73 -7.96 -11.29
CA LEU A 67 -20.18 -7.99 -11.07
C LEU A 67 -20.69 -9.38 -10.68
N SER A 68 -19.93 -10.43 -10.99
CA SER A 68 -20.31 -11.81 -10.72
C SER A 68 -20.61 -12.04 -9.24
N ASP A 69 -19.77 -11.53 -8.33
CA ASP A 69 -19.97 -11.69 -6.89
C ASP A 69 -21.24 -10.98 -6.40
N GLY A 70 -21.48 -9.75 -6.87
CA GLY A 70 -22.68 -9.00 -6.50
C GLY A 70 -23.96 -9.58 -7.09
N ILE A 71 -23.92 -10.07 -8.34
CA ILE A 71 -25.07 -10.72 -9.00
C ILE A 71 -25.38 -12.05 -8.29
N VAL A 72 -24.36 -12.85 -7.97
CA VAL A 72 -24.50 -14.09 -7.20
C VAL A 72 -25.04 -13.79 -5.81
N TYR A 73 -24.51 -12.78 -5.11
CA TYR A 73 -24.98 -12.38 -3.79
C TYR A 73 -26.45 -11.94 -3.80
N GLN A 74 -26.86 -11.12 -4.78
CA GLN A 74 -28.26 -10.70 -4.92
C GLN A 74 -29.18 -11.89 -5.23
N TYR A 75 -28.69 -12.83 -6.05
CA TYR A 75 -29.41 -14.06 -6.39
C TYR A 75 -29.58 -15.00 -5.18
N GLU A 76 -28.58 -15.09 -4.28
CA GLU A 76 -28.65 -15.92 -3.07
C GLU A 76 -29.53 -15.32 -1.97
N ASN A 77 -29.68 -13.99 -1.91
CA ASN A 77 -30.36 -13.29 -0.82
C ASN A 77 -31.71 -12.67 -1.22
N SER A 78 -32.27 -13.03 -2.38
CA SER A 78 -33.61 -12.61 -2.77
C SER A 78 -34.67 -13.47 -2.09
N ASP A 79 -35.59 -12.87 -1.33
CA ASP A 79 -36.67 -13.54 -0.59
C ASP A 79 -37.75 -14.22 -1.49
N GLU A 80 -37.70 -14.06 -2.81
CA GLU A 80 -38.71 -14.58 -3.74
C GLU A 80 -38.47 -16.06 -4.08
N ARG A 81 -39.30 -16.91 -3.49
CA ARG A 81 -39.19 -18.38 -3.41
C ARG A 81 -39.65 -19.17 -4.65
N GLU A 82 -39.63 -18.62 -5.85
CA GLU A 82 -39.90 -19.41 -7.07
C GLU A 82 -38.69 -19.43 -8.00
N LEU A 83 -37.76 -20.34 -7.67
CA LEU A 83 -36.75 -20.84 -8.60
C LEU A 83 -37.44 -21.79 -9.58
N GLU A 84 -37.97 -21.28 -10.70
CA GLU A 84 -38.39 -22.15 -11.79
C GLU A 84 -37.14 -22.71 -12.51
N PHE A 85 -36.87 -24.00 -12.32
CA PHE A 85 -35.95 -24.76 -13.17
C PHE A 85 -36.63 -25.07 -14.50
N SER A 86 -36.77 -24.06 -15.34
CA SER A 86 -37.19 -24.25 -16.71
C SER A 86 -35.96 -24.41 -17.60
N GLU A 87 -35.92 -25.43 -18.46
CA GLU A 87 -34.91 -25.49 -19.52
C GLU A 87 -35.37 -24.74 -20.78
N ASN A 88 -36.68 -24.49 -20.95
CA ASN A 88 -37.28 -23.78 -22.08
C ASN A 88 -38.65 -23.17 -21.74
N SER A 89 -38.99 -22.01 -22.32
CA SER A 89 -40.34 -21.41 -22.21
C SER A 89 -40.93 -21.12 -23.60
N GLU A 90 -42.11 -21.68 -23.92
CA GLU A 90 -42.80 -21.49 -25.22
C GLU A 90 -44.25 -20.99 -25.05
N GLY A 91 -44.68 -19.96 -25.81
CA GLY A 91 -46.12 -19.57 -25.86
C GLY A 91 -46.50 -18.21 -26.50
N GLU A 92 -47.81 -17.93 -26.52
CA GLU A 92 -48.50 -16.67 -26.88
C GLU A 92 -47.81 -15.38 -26.37
N LYS A 93 -47.81 -15.29 -25.04
CA LYS A 93 -47.28 -14.17 -24.25
C LYS A 93 -46.61 -14.72 -23.00
N PHE A 94 -45.44 -14.22 -22.66
CA PHE A 94 -44.65 -14.64 -21.50
C PHE A 94 -44.41 -13.44 -20.59
N LYS A 95 -44.86 -13.49 -19.33
CA LYS A 95 -44.61 -12.46 -18.33
C LYS A 95 -44.04 -13.10 -17.07
N PHE A 96 -42.88 -12.65 -16.61
CA PHE A 96 -42.20 -13.24 -15.46
C PHE A 96 -41.51 -12.19 -14.59
N THR A 97 -41.60 -12.37 -13.27
CA THR A 97 -41.12 -11.41 -12.27
C THR A 97 -40.22 -12.01 -11.18
N GLY A 98 -39.67 -13.23 -11.35
CA GLY A 98 -38.85 -13.94 -10.33
C GLY A 98 -37.38 -14.15 -10.73
N ASN A 99 -36.72 -15.18 -10.20
CA ASN A 99 -35.31 -15.50 -10.50
C ASN A 99 -35.16 -16.89 -11.14
N ILE A 100 -34.45 -17.00 -12.27
CA ILE A 100 -34.24 -18.25 -13.02
C ILE A 100 -32.74 -18.59 -13.03
N TYR A 101 -32.39 -19.84 -12.75
CA TYR A 101 -31.03 -20.36 -12.87
C TYR A 101 -30.98 -21.61 -13.75
N SER A 102 -30.09 -21.63 -14.74
CA SER A 102 -29.81 -22.84 -15.52
C SER A 102 -28.32 -23.16 -15.59
N LYS A 103 -27.97 -24.41 -15.31
CA LYS A 103 -26.60 -24.92 -15.54
C LYS A 103 -26.29 -25.16 -17.03
N ASN A 104 -27.34 -25.21 -17.86
CA ASN A 104 -27.26 -25.49 -19.29
C ASN A 104 -27.66 -24.25 -20.11
N ASN A 105 -27.87 -24.46 -21.41
CA ASN A 105 -28.45 -23.42 -22.26
C ASN A 105 -29.89 -23.14 -21.81
N TYR A 106 -30.37 -21.93 -22.06
CA TYR A 106 -31.75 -21.53 -21.79
C TYR A 106 -32.35 -20.91 -23.04
N ASP A 107 -33.34 -21.57 -23.66
CA ASP A 107 -34.02 -21.06 -24.86
C ASP A 107 -35.45 -20.60 -24.52
N MET A 108 -35.78 -19.36 -24.90
CA MET A 108 -37.12 -18.77 -24.74
C MET A 108 -37.73 -18.45 -26.10
N ARG A 109 -38.98 -18.87 -26.33
CA ARG A 109 -39.73 -18.62 -27.58
C ARG A 109 -41.14 -18.11 -27.30
N ALA A 110 -41.35 -16.79 -27.36
CA ALA A 110 -42.67 -16.21 -27.12
C ALA A 110 -42.94 -14.98 -27.98
N ALA A 111 -44.17 -14.78 -28.46
CA ALA A 111 -44.48 -13.65 -29.34
C ALA A 111 -44.34 -12.30 -28.60
N ASP A 112 -44.91 -12.15 -27.40
CA ASP A 112 -44.70 -11.00 -26.52
C ASP A 112 -44.09 -11.43 -25.17
N THR A 113 -42.95 -10.85 -24.79
CA THR A 113 -42.24 -11.16 -23.54
C THR A 113 -42.07 -9.92 -22.67
N ASN A 114 -42.41 -10.01 -21.38
CA ASN A 114 -42.11 -8.99 -20.37
C ASN A 114 -41.40 -9.63 -19.16
N PHE A 115 -40.19 -9.17 -18.88
CA PHE A 115 -39.26 -9.79 -17.93
C PHE A 115 -38.69 -8.75 -16.98
N SER A 116 -38.89 -8.92 -15.66
CA SER A 116 -38.40 -7.97 -14.64
C SER A 116 -37.54 -8.60 -13.55
N GLY A 117 -37.09 -9.85 -13.77
CA GLY A 117 -36.37 -10.68 -12.81
C GLY A 117 -34.88 -10.93 -13.15
N ASN A 118 -34.21 -11.84 -12.44
CA ASN A 118 -32.84 -12.25 -12.78
C ASN A 118 -32.81 -13.62 -13.47
N LEU A 119 -32.31 -13.71 -14.70
CA LEU A 119 -32.06 -14.97 -15.41
C LEU A 119 -30.54 -15.18 -15.50
N MET A 120 -30.06 -16.21 -14.82
CA MET A 120 -28.66 -16.56 -14.74
C MET A 120 -28.41 -17.94 -15.34
N THR A 121 -27.40 -18.07 -16.19
CA THR A 121 -27.00 -19.34 -16.78
C THR A 121 -25.50 -19.58 -16.71
N GLU A 122 -25.07 -20.84 -16.64
CA GLU A 122 -23.66 -21.18 -16.83
C GLU A 122 -23.26 -21.18 -18.33
N LYS A 123 -24.22 -21.39 -19.24
CA LYS A 123 -24.02 -21.48 -20.71
C LYS A 123 -24.91 -20.51 -21.49
N ASP A 124 -25.26 -20.79 -22.75
CA ASP A 124 -25.91 -19.83 -23.64
C ASP A 124 -27.34 -19.45 -23.18
N ILE A 125 -27.74 -18.20 -23.39
CA ILE A 125 -29.13 -17.73 -23.29
C ILE A 125 -29.60 -17.37 -24.69
N LYS A 126 -30.74 -17.90 -25.13
CA LYS A 126 -31.36 -17.54 -26.41
C LYS A 126 -32.81 -17.10 -26.20
N ILE A 127 -33.18 -15.96 -26.76
CA ILE A 127 -34.54 -15.41 -26.70
C ILE A 127 -35.02 -15.13 -28.13
N ASP A 128 -36.05 -15.84 -28.60
CA ASP A 128 -36.69 -15.65 -29.90
C ASP A 128 -38.14 -15.13 -29.70
N GLY A 129 -38.50 -13.96 -30.23
CA GLY A 129 -39.85 -13.39 -29.99
C GLY A 129 -40.18 -12.11 -30.76
N GLN A 130 -41.46 -11.76 -30.96
CA GLN A 130 -41.81 -10.53 -31.69
C GLN A 130 -41.51 -9.26 -30.85
N LYS A 131 -41.81 -9.28 -29.56
CA LYS A 131 -41.58 -8.16 -28.64
C LYS A 131 -40.94 -8.63 -27.32
N LEU A 132 -39.90 -7.95 -26.85
CA LEU A 132 -39.28 -8.16 -25.52
C LEU A 132 -39.19 -6.84 -24.77
N ILE A 133 -39.68 -6.83 -23.54
CA ILE A 133 -39.49 -5.73 -22.59
C ILE A 133 -38.74 -6.31 -21.40
N MET A 134 -37.52 -5.84 -21.17
CA MET A 134 -36.75 -6.12 -19.95
C MET A 134 -36.81 -4.90 -19.04
N ASP A 135 -37.54 -5.00 -17.93
CA ASP A 135 -37.69 -3.92 -16.96
C ASP A 135 -36.81 -4.17 -15.74
N ASN A 136 -35.68 -3.46 -15.64
CA ASN A 136 -34.71 -3.57 -14.54
C ASN A 136 -34.18 -5.01 -14.28
N ALA A 137 -34.35 -5.90 -15.24
CA ALA A 137 -33.97 -7.30 -15.17
C ALA A 137 -32.46 -7.54 -15.30
N ILE A 138 -31.95 -8.69 -14.87
CA ILE A 138 -30.56 -9.11 -15.10
C ILE A 138 -30.53 -10.37 -15.97
N LEU A 139 -29.84 -10.33 -17.11
CA LEU A 139 -29.46 -11.51 -17.86
C LEU A 139 -27.98 -11.76 -17.63
N TYR A 140 -27.62 -12.87 -16.98
CA TYR A 140 -26.24 -13.21 -16.69
C TYR A 140 -25.87 -14.58 -17.29
N SER A 141 -24.96 -14.62 -18.26
CA SER A 141 -24.34 -15.87 -18.72
C SER A 141 -22.88 -15.95 -18.28
N LYS A 142 -22.53 -16.92 -17.43
CA LYS A 142 -21.17 -17.06 -16.87
C LYS A 142 -20.14 -17.38 -17.94
N ASN A 143 -20.41 -18.37 -18.80
CA ASN A 143 -19.48 -18.87 -19.82
C ASN A 143 -20.08 -18.99 -21.23
N GLY A 144 -21.32 -18.55 -21.44
CA GLY A 144 -22.03 -18.65 -22.72
C GLY A 144 -22.39 -17.30 -23.32
N ASN A 145 -22.96 -17.36 -24.51
CA ASN A 145 -23.45 -16.21 -25.28
C ASN A 145 -24.88 -15.85 -24.88
N ILE A 146 -25.28 -14.61 -25.11
CA ILE A 146 -26.66 -14.16 -24.98
C ILE A 146 -27.14 -13.72 -26.37
N ILE A 147 -28.14 -14.40 -26.94
CA ILE A 147 -28.65 -14.18 -28.29
C ILE A 147 -30.12 -13.80 -28.22
N ILE A 148 -30.51 -12.67 -28.82
CA ILE A 148 -31.88 -12.15 -28.81
C ILE A 148 -32.35 -11.89 -30.25
N ASN A 149 -33.41 -12.55 -30.75
CA ASN A 149 -33.90 -12.46 -32.15
C ASN A 149 -35.40 -12.13 -32.28
N GLY A 150 -35.77 -11.05 -32.99
CA GLY A 150 -37.16 -10.59 -33.00
C GLY A 150 -37.50 -9.32 -33.78
N ASN A 151 -38.61 -8.66 -33.44
CA ASN A 151 -39.02 -7.40 -34.08
C ASN A 151 -38.67 -6.17 -33.23
N SER A 152 -39.13 -6.06 -31.97
CA SER A 152 -38.99 -4.83 -31.16
C SER A 152 -38.60 -5.11 -29.70
N TYR A 153 -37.53 -4.45 -29.25
CA TYR A 153 -36.89 -4.72 -27.95
C TYR A 153 -36.58 -3.47 -27.14
N ILE A 154 -36.93 -3.49 -25.86
CA ILE A 154 -36.61 -2.43 -24.89
C ILE A 154 -35.95 -3.09 -23.68
N SER A 155 -34.77 -2.61 -23.28
CA SER A 155 -34.08 -3.09 -22.08
C SER A 155 -33.64 -1.95 -21.19
N SER A 156 -34.17 -1.87 -19.97
CA SER A 156 -33.70 -1.01 -18.88
C SER A 156 -32.84 -1.77 -17.85
N GLY A 157 -32.52 -3.04 -18.13
CA GLY A 157 -31.81 -3.95 -17.23
C GLY A 157 -30.31 -4.12 -17.51
N ILE A 158 -29.68 -5.13 -16.90
CA ILE A 158 -28.27 -5.48 -17.10
C ILE A 158 -28.19 -6.76 -17.95
N ILE A 159 -27.47 -6.72 -19.07
CA ILE A 159 -27.10 -7.90 -19.86
C ILE A 159 -25.62 -8.14 -19.66
N TYR A 160 -25.25 -9.22 -18.99
CA TYR A 160 -23.88 -9.52 -18.58
C TYR A 160 -23.45 -10.90 -19.09
N ALA A 161 -22.51 -10.93 -20.03
CA ALA A 161 -21.89 -12.15 -20.56
C ALA A 161 -20.36 -12.02 -20.52
N PRO A 162 -19.74 -12.07 -19.33
CA PRO A 162 -18.34 -11.70 -19.15
C PRO A 162 -17.37 -12.53 -20.00
N ASN A 163 -17.70 -13.79 -20.27
CA ASN A 163 -16.86 -14.71 -21.04
C ASN A 163 -17.44 -15.08 -22.41
N GLY A 164 -18.65 -14.59 -22.74
CA GLY A 164 -19.32 -14.89 -24.00
C GLY A 164 -19.64 -13.64 -24.81
N ASN A 165 -20.40 -13.80 -25.89
CA ASN A 165 -20.81 -12.70 -26.76
C ASN A 165 -22.30 -12.38 -26.58
N VAL A 166 -22.67 -11.13 -26.80
CA VAL A 166 -24.08 -10.70 -26.86
C VAL A 166 -24.42 -10.40 -28.32
N GLU A 167 -25.43 -11.07 -28.87
CA GLU A 167 -25.92 -10.83 -30.23
C GLU A 167 -27.40 -10.45 -30.19
N ILE A 168 -27.76 -9.29 -30.73
CA ILE A 168 -29.12 -8.76 -30.78
C ILE A 168 -29.51 -8.56 -32.24
N ASN A 169 -30.54 -9.26 -32.71
CA ASN A 169 -31.05 -9.22 -34.08
C ASN A 169 -32.52 -8.80 -34.07
N CYS A 170 -32.83 -7.56 -34.45
CA CYS A 170 -34.21 -7.09 -34.47
C CYS A 170 -34.52 -5.99 -35.50
N GLN A 171 -35.77 -5.54 -35.59
CA GLN A 171 -36.12 -4.35 -36.36
C GLN A 171 -35.89 -3.07 -35.54
N GLN A 172 -36.24 -3.05 -34.26
CA GLN A 172 -36.06 -1.92 -33.34
C GLN A 172 -35.46 -2.37 -32.00
N PHE A 173 -34.40 -1.70 -31.55
CA PHE A 173 -33.79 -1.90 -30.23
C PHE A 173 -33.63 -0.55 -29.51
N THR A 174 -34.18 -0.45 -28.30
CA THR A 174 -33.98 0.67 -27.39
C THR A 174 -33.25 0.18 -26.14
N CYS A 175 -32.02 0.66 -25.92
CA CYS A 175 -31.18 0.31 -24.77
C CYS A 175 -31.20 1.46 -23.75
N GLN A 176 -31.94 1.27 -22.66
CA GLN A 176 -31.96 2.15 -21.48
C GLN A 176 -31.01 1.63 -20.38
N GLY A 177 -30.68 0.34 -20.41
CA GLY A 177 -29.85 -0.36 -19.44
C GLY A 177 -28.37 -0.47 -19.82
N VAL A 178 -27.70 -1.50 -19.30
CA VAL A 178 -26.26 -1.72 -19.51
C VAL A 178 -25.99 -3.11 -20.11
N ILE A 179 -25.20 -3.16 -21.17
CA ILE A 179 -24.72 -4.40 -21.80
C ILE A 179 -23.22 -4.52 -21.53
N ILE A 180 -22.80 -5.65 -20.95
CA ILE A 180 -21.45 -5.92 -20.51
C ILE A 180 -21.05 -7.31 -21.03
N SER A 181 -20.12 -7.38 -21.97
CA SER A 181 -19.80 -8.64 -22.66
C SER A 181 -18.41 -8.62 -23.29
N LYS A 182 -17.87 -9.79 -23.63
CA LYS A 182 -16.60 -9.86 -24.38
C LYS A 182 -16.74 -9.21 -25.77
N ALA A 183 -17.83 -9.51 -26.46
CA ALA A 183 -18.19 -8.89 -27.73
C ALA A 183 -19.70 -8.63 -27.80
N VAL A 184 -20.11 -7.55 -28.45
CA VAL A 184 -21.51 -7.18 -28.67
C VAL A 184 -21.73 -6.95 -30.17
N LYS A 185 -22.73 -7.62 -30.72
CA LYS A 185 -23.17 -7.48 -32.12
C LYS A 185 -24.65 -7.12 -32.14
N ILE A 186 -24.98 -5.97 -32.72
CA ILE A 186 -26.36 -5.48 -32.83
C ILE A 186 -26.70 -5.33 -34.31
N ASN A 187 -27.68 -6.08 -34.79
CA ASN A 187 -28.26 -5.93 -36.12
C ASN A 187 -29.69 -5.41 -35.95
N ALA A 188 -29.89 -4.10 -36.13
CA ALA A 188 -31.18 -3.43 -35.94
C ALA A 188 -31.45 -2.36 -37.01
N SER A 189 -32.67 -2.30 -37.52
CA SER A 189 -33.09 -1.21 -38.43
C SER A 189 -33.20 0.13 -37.71
N ILE A 190 -33.58 0.13 -36.42
CA ILE A 190 -33.65 1.29 -35.53
C ILE A 190 -32.91 0.93 -34.23
N LEU A 191 -31.92 1.73 -33.84
CA LEU A 191 -31.19 1.62 -32.58
C LEU A 191 -31.28 2.94 -31.82
N GLU A 192 -31.84 2.89 -30.62
CA GLU A 192 -31.91 4.00 -29.68
C GLU A 192 -31.15 3.61 -28.41
N ILE A 193 -30.30 4.51 -27.92
CA ILE A 193 -29.62 4.38 -26.63
C ILE A 193 -30.08 5.57 -25.81
N GLU A 194 -30.56 5.32 -24.60
CA GLU A 194 -31.09 6.32 -23.69
C GLU A 194 -30.44 6.16 -22.32
N LYS A 195 -30.13 7.26 -21.65
CA LYS A 195 -29.54 7.23 -20.31
C LYS A 195 -30.62 7.01 -19.24
N ASP A 196 -30.63 5.82 -18.63
CA ASP A 196 -31.34 5.57 -17.37
C ASP A 196 -30.34 5.37 -16.22
N ASN A 197 -30.33 6.30 -15.27
CA ASN A 197 -29.46 6.22 -14.10
C ASN A 197 -29.81 5.05 -13.16
N THR A 198 -31.00 4.44 -13.32
CA THR A 198 -31.45 3.31 -12.50
C THR A 198 -30.56 2.08 -12.69
N ALA A 199 -30.27 1.71 -13.95
CA ALA A 199 -29.38 0.59 -14.27
C ALA A 199 -27.93 0.85 -13.84
N ILE A 200 -27.45 2.09 -14.00
CA ILE A 200 -26.09 2.51 -13.58
C ILE A 200 -25.94 2.47 -12.05
N ASN A 201 -26.96 2.91 -11.29
CA ASN A 201 -26.95 2.84 -9.84
C ASN A 201 -27.03 1.38 -9.35
N LYS A 202 -27.82 0.54 -10.03
CA LYS A 202 -27.87 -0.90 -9.76
C LYS A 202 -26.51 -1.58 -10.00
N LEU A 203 -25.82 -1.19 -11.08
CA LEU A 203 -24.45 -1.62 -11.38
C LEU A 203 -23.48 -1.27 -10.24
N LYS A 204 -23.49 -0.02 -9.76
CA LYS A 204 -22.65 0.44 -8.62
C LYS A 204 -22.95 -0.31 -7.32
N ASN A 205 -24.22 -0.61 -7.05
CA ASN A 205 -24.60 -1.39 -5.87
C ASN A 205 -24.07 -2.84 -5.98
N LEU A 206 -24.13 -3.46 -7.16
CA LEU A 206 -23.57 -4.78 -7.40
C LEU A 206 -22.04 -4.82 -7.20
N GLU A 207 -21.32 -3.75 -7.53
CA GLU A 207 -19.87 -3.65 -7.30
C GLU A 207 -19.48 -3.52 -5.81
N GLN A 208 -20.43 -3.12 -4.95
CA GLN A 208 -20.20 -2.97 -3.50
C GLN A 208 -20.44 -4.26 -2.70
N TYR A 209 -21.25 -5.18 -3.23
CA TYR A 209 -21.49 -6.46 -2.57
C TYR A 209 -20.25 -7.36 -2.66
N LYS A 210 -19.81 -7.86 -1.51
CA LYS A 210 -18.79 -8.91 -1.40
C LYS A 210 -19.45 -10.18 -0.86
N LEU A 211 -19.10 -11.33 -1.43
CA LEU A 211 -19.55 -12.60 -0.89
C LEU A 211 -19.03 -12.76 0.56
N PRO A 212 -19.90 -13.15 1.52
CA PRO A 212 -19.47 -13.37 2.90
C PRO A 212 -18.45 -14.50 2.93
N LYS A 213 -17.38 -14.35 3.73
CA LYS A 213 -16.34 -15.38 3.86
C LYS A 213 -16.80 -16.61 4.66
N TYR A 214 -17.92 -16.50 5.41
CA TYR A 214 -18.35 -17.51 6.39
C TYR A 214 -19.85 -17.81 6.35
N LYS A 215 -20.23 -19.09 6.57
CA LYS A 215 -21.61 -19.57 6.78
C LYS A 215 -21.67 -20.71 7.81
N ASN A 216 -22.60 -20.66 8.76
CA ASN A 216 -22.66 -21.58 9.90
C ASN A 216 -23.16 -22.99 9.50
N ILE A 217 -22.65 -24.04 10.17
CA ILE A 217 -23.28 -25.38 10.19
C ILE A 217 -24.12 -25.48 11.47
N THR A 218 -25.11 -26.38 11.51
CA THR A 218 -25.81 -26.72 12.75
C THR A 218 -25.62 -28.20 13.03
N MET A 219 -25.35 -28.57 14.28
CA MET A 219 -25.30 -29.98 14.72
C MET A 219 -26.51 -30.32 15.59
N PHE A 220 -26.94 -31.58 15.59
CA PHE A 220 -28.01 -32.08 16.45
C PHE A 220 -27.73 -33.52 16.89
N TYR A 221 -28.37 -33.97 17.97
CA TYR A 221 -28.31 -35.37 18.40
C TYR A 221 -29.63 -36.07 18.13
N ASP A 222 -29.59 -37.15 17.36
CA ASP A 222 -30.76 -37.96 17.10
C ASP A 222 -30.89 -39.03 18.19
N ASN A 223 -31.86 -38.79 19.09
CA ASN A 223 -32.20 -39.70 20.19
C ASN A 223 -32.63 -41.10 19.72
N ASN A 224 -33.06 -41.27 18.47
CA ASN A 224 -33.47 -42.57 17.93
C ASN A 224 -32.27 -43.39 17.43
N THR A 225 -31.25 -42.74 16.87
CA THR A 225 -30.06 -43.41 16.30
C THR A 225 -28.86 -43.41 17.23
N GLY A 226 -28.87 -42.55 18.25
CA GLY A 226 -27.79 -42.37 19.22
C GLY A 226 -26.55 -41.70 18.61
N LYS A 227 -26.73 -40.90 17.55
CA LYS A 227 -25.64 -40.26 16.79
C LYS A 227 -25.83 -38.76 16.66
N ILE A 228 -24.72 -38.08 16.33
CA ILE A 228 -24.69 -36.65 16.04
C ILE A 228 -24.93 -36.45 14.55
N GLY A 229 -26.05 -35.84 14.19
CA GLY A 229 -26.32 -35.37 12.85
C GLY A 229 -25.78 -33.95 12.63
N ILE A 230 -25.47 -33.62 11.39
CA ILE A 230 -25.25 -32.25 10.95
C ILE A 230 -26.43 -31.90 10.04
N GLU A 231 -27.07 -30.75 10.28
CA GLU A 231 -28.21 -30.29 9.49
C GLU A 231 -27.87 -30.32 8.01
N ASP A 232 -28.87 -30.61 7.18
CA ASP A 232 -28.69 -30.64 5.74
C ASP A 232 -28.37 -29.24 5.23
N ILE A 233 -27.21 -29.10 4.60
CA ILE A 233 -26.71 -27.83 4.08
C ILE A 233 -26.75 -27.87 2.55
N GLU A 234 -27.52 -26.99 1.92
CA GLU A 234 -27.70 -26.98 0.46
C GLU A 234 -26.49 -26.39 -0.29
N TYR A 235 -25.42 -27.19 -0.43
CA TYR A 235 -24.19 -26.82 -1.14
C TYR A 235 -23.75 -27.90 -2.14
N GLN A 236 -23.07 -27.53 -3.23
CA GLN A 236 -22.59 -28.48 -4.25
C GLN A 236 -21.52 -29.44 -3.72
N LYS A 237 -20.66 -28.97 -2.81
CA LYS A 237 -19.64 -29.80 -2.16
C LYS A 237 -19.41 -29.32 -0.74
N ILE A 238 -19.25 -30.27 0.18
CA ILE A 238 -18.95 -30.00 1.58
C ILE A 238 -17.75 -30.87 1.97
N ASN A 239 -16.68 -30.24 2.45
CA ASN A 239 -15.56 -30.90 3.09
C ASN A 239 -15.69 -30.66 4.60
N LEU A 240 -16.16 -31.67 5.33
CA LEU A 240 -16.30 -31.60 6.78
C LEU A 240 -14.97 -31.96 7.47
N PHE A 241 -14.65 -31.24 8.54
CA PHE A 241 -13.55 -31.51 9.44
C PHE A 241 -14.11 -31.69 10.84
N THR A 242 -13.64 -32.71 11.56
CA THR A 242 -14.14 -33.05 12.91
C THR A 242 -13.00 -33.33 13.86
N ARG A 243 -13.23 -33.17 15.17
CA ARG A 243 -12.38 -33.65 16.25
C ARG A 243 -13.19 -34.10 17.45
N PHE A 244 -12.54 -34.85 18.33
CA PHE A 244 -13.05 -35.18 19.66
C PHE A 244 -12.12 -34.54 20.69
N ASP A 245 -12.70 -33.87 21.69
CA ASP A 245 -11.96 -33.19 22.75
C ASP A 245 -10.81 -32.32 22.17
N ASP A 246 -9.59 -32.45 22.69
CA ASP A 246 -8.45 -31.61 22.29
C ASP A 246 -7.60 -32.22 21.14
N GLU A 247 -8.15 -33.16 20.35
CA GLU A 247 -7.46 -33.68 19.16
C GLU A 247 -7.32 -32.64 18.04
N SER A 248 -6.36 -32.82 17.13
CA SER A 248 -6.30 -32.05 15.89
C SER A 248 -7.49 -32.38 14.96
N PHE A 249 -8.04 -31.37 14.28
CA PHE A 249 -9.11 -31.56 13.30
C PHE A 249 -8.66 -32.48 12.16
N LYS A 250 -9.51 -33.46 11.85
CA LYS A 250 -9.31 -34.41 10.76
C LYS A 250 -10.42 -34.23 9.74
N LYS A 251 -10.03 -34.19 8.47
CA LYS A 251 -10.98 -34.19 7.36
C LYS A 251 -11.76 -35.51 7.35
N VAL A 252 -13.08 -35.42 7.30
CA VAL A 252 -13.96 -36.58 7.15
C VAL A 252 -13.91 -37.06 5.70
N SER A 253 -13.41 -38.28 5.50
CA SER A 253 -13.34 -38.88 4.17
C SER A 253 -14.74 -39.30 3.70
N GLY A 254 -15.17 -38.80 2.54
CA GLY A 254 -16.43 -39.20 1.92
C GLY A 254 -17.69 -38.67 2.60
N TYR A 255 -17.62 -37.53 3.29
CA TYR A 255 -18.78 -36.87 3.90
C TYR A 255 -19.94 -36.70 2.90
N LYS A 256 -21.17 -36.91 3.39
CA LYS A 256 -22.44 -36.67 2.68
C LYS A 256 -23.35 -35.83 3.57
N ASN A 257 -24.23 -35.03 2.97
CA ASN A 257 -25.23 -34.26 3.72
C ASN A 257 -26.08 -35.19 4.60
N GLY A 258 -26.34 -34.77 5.83
CA GLY A 258 -27.04 -35.58 6.83
C GLY A 258 -26.26 -36.80 7.32
N MET A 259 -24.95 -36.91 7.04
CA MET A 259 -24.12 -37.99 7.58
C MET A 259 -24.02 -37.86 9.11
N GLU A 260 -24.37 -38.95 9.79
CA GLU A 260 -24.33 -39.01 11.25
C GLU A 260 -23.01 -39.59 11.78
N PHE A 261 -22.56 -39.07 12.91
CA PHE A 261 -21.33 -39.49 13.59
C PHE A 261 -21.64 -40.12 14.94
N LYS A 262 -21.01 -41.26 15.24
CA LYS A 262 -21.08 -41.83 16.60
C LYS A 262 -20.27 -40.95 17.53
N PHE A 263 -20.88 -40.49 18.62
CA PHE A 263 -20.16 -39.88 19.71
C PHE A 263 -19.21 -40.94 20.31
N ARG A 264 -17.93 -40.58 20.49
CA ARG A 264 -16.93 -41.53 20.99
C ARG A 264 -17.13 -41.75 22.49
N GLU A 265 -17.25 -43.01 22.89
CA GLU A 265 -17.40 -43.37 24.30
C GLU A 265 -16.18 -42.89 25.11
N GLY A 266 -16.44 -42.14 26.20
CA GLY A 266 -15.41 -41.53 27.04
C GLY A 266 -14.96 -40.13 26.64
N SER A 267 -15.34 -39.63 25.45
CA SER A 267 -15.11 -38.23 25.07
C SER A 267 -16.12 -37.29 25.74
N LYS A 268 -15.72 -36.04 25.95
CA LYS A 268 -16.57 -35.00 26.52
C LYS A 268 -17.14 -34.10 25.43
N TYR A 269 -16.38 -33.82 24.38
CA TYR A 269 -16.76 -32.94 23.28
C TYR A 269 -16.58 -33.59 21.90
N PHE A 270 -17.48 -33.20 20.99
CA PHE A 270 -17.35 -33.41 19.55
C PHE A 270 -17.49 -32.06 18.85
N GLU A 271 -16.55 -31.75 17.96
CA GLU A 271 -16.53 -30.47 17.25
C GLU A 271 -16.37 -30.66 15.76
N ALA A 272 -16.99 -29.76 14.99
CA ALA A 272 -16.97 -29.83 13.54
C ALA A 272 -16.94 -28.44 12.90
N TYR A 273 -16.28 -28.33 11.74
CA TYR A 273 -16.44 -27.22 10.82
C TYR A 273 -16.42 -27.73 9.37
N ALA A 274 -16.94 -26.95 8.43
CA ALA A 274 -17.05 -27.30 7.03
C ALA A 274 -16.37 -26.26 6.12
N GLU A 275 -15.72 -26.74 5.06
CA GLU A 275 -15.46 -25.96 3.86
C GLU A 275 -16.54 -26.29 2.82
N TYR A 276 -17.28 -25.29 2.37
CA TYR A 276 -18.37 -25.45 1.39
C TYR A 276 -17.96 -24.99 0.01
N THR A 277 -18.64 -25.52 -0.99
CA THR A 277 -18.64 -24.99 -2.35
C THR A 277 -20.08 -24.77 -2.76
N ASP A 278 -20.46 -23.53 -3.08
CA ASP A 278 -21.83 -23.20 -3.50
C ASP A 278 -22.17 -23.74 -4.89
N LYS A 279 -23.43 -23.51 -5.29
CA LYS A 279 -23.93 -23.90 -6.62
C LYS A 279 -23.21 -23.23 -7.79
N PHE A 280 -22.36 -22.24 -7.52
CA PHE A 280 -21.59 -21.48 -8.49
C PHE A 280 -20.10 -21.85 -8.50
N GLY A 281 -19.64 -22.71 -7.58
CA GLY A 281 -18.25 -23.16 -7.46
C GLY A 281 -17.37 -22.33 -6.51
N GLN A 282 -17.94 -21.38 -5.76
CA GLN A 282 -17.22 -20.53 -4.81
C GLN A 282 -17.05 -21.23 -3.46
N LYS A 283 -15.89 -21.06 -2.83
CA LYS A 283 -15.55 -21.68 -1.54
C LYS A 283 -15.87 -20.79 -0.35
N TYR A 284 -16.40 -21.39 0.72
CA TYR A 284 -16.73 -20.77 2.01
C TYR A 284 -16.21 -21.62 3.18
N LEU A 285 -16.02 -21.02 4.36
CA LEU A 285 -15.69 -21.73 5.60
C LEU A 285 -16.81 -21.56 6.63
N SER A 286 -17.04 -22.56 7.48
CA SER A 286 -17.96 -22.45 8.62
C SER A 286 -17.24 -22.04 9.90
N GLN A 287 -18.03 -21.56 10.86
CA GLN A 287 -17.62 -21.55 12.26
C GLN A 287 -17.52 -22.99 12.79
N VAL A 288 -16.78 -23.17 13.88
CA VAL A 288 -16.69 -24.46 14.59
C VAL A 288 -17.91 -24.61 15.48
N GLU A 289 -18.67 -25.68 15.28
CA GLU A 289 -19.76 -26.07 16.18
C GLU A 289 -19.27 -27.06 17.24
N THR A 290 -19.89 -27.07 18.42
CA THR A 290 -19.53 -27.96 19.55
C THR A 290 -20.73 -28.72 20.10
N PHE A 291 -20.51 -29.99 20.43
CA PHE A 291 -21.49 -30.92 20.99
C PHE A 291 -20.92 -31.61 22.23
N GLN A 292 -21.69 -31.73 23.32
CA GLN A 292 -21.22 -32.30 24.59
C GLN A 292 -22.13 -33.39 25.13
N SER A 293 -21.54 -34.37 25.85
CA SER A 293 -22.26 -35.37 26.65
C SER A 293 -22.78 -34.78 27.97
N ASP A 294 -24.07 -34.96 28.25
CA ASP A 294 -24.66 -34.60 29.53
C ASP A 294 -24.41 -35.68 30.60
N LYS A 295 -24.77 -35.38 31.86
CA LYS A 295 -24.52 -36.26 33.02
C LYS A 295 -25.45 -37.48 33.10
N GLU A 296 -26.50 -37.53 32.29
CA GLU A 296 -27.52 -38.59 32.29
C GLU A 296 -27.41 -39.52 31.06
N GLY A 297 -26.43 -39.27 30.18
CA GLY A 297 -26.15 -40.08 29.00
C GLY A 297 -26.81 -39.59 27.71
N GLY A 298 -27.42 -38.39 27.73
CA GLY A 298 -27.86 -37.65 26.55
C GLY A 298 -26.76 -36.75 25.99
N TYR A 299 -27.01 -36.15 24.83
CA TYR A 299 -26.06 -35.24 24.17
C TYR A 299 -26.81 -34.02 23.65
N SER A 300 -26.25 -32.84 23.87
CA SER A 300 -26.83 -31.58 23.43
C SER A 300 -25.80 -30.72 22.73
N PRO A 301 -26.23 -29.86 21.78
CA PRO A 301 -25.38 -28.75 21.35
C PRO A 301 -25.11 -27.92 22.59
N VAL A 302 -23.83 -27.67 22.86
CA VAL A 302 -23.46 -26.81 23.97
C VAL A 302 -22.55 -25.74 23.44
N GLN A 303 -22.59 -24.63 24.15
CA GLN A 303 -21.49 -23.73 24.14
C GLN A 303 -20.52 -24.24 25.21
N ARG A 304 -19.41 -24.89 24.77
CA ARG A 304 -18.29 -25.25 25.63
C ARG A 304 -17.87 -23.94 26.30
N ASP A 305 -17.98 -23.78 27.61
CA ASP A 305 -17.54 -22.59 28.37
C ASP A 305 -16.93 -23.15 29.66
N GLU A 306 -15.78 -23.82 29.52
CA GLU A 306 -15.13 -24.53 30.62
C GLU A 306 -14.65 -23.55 31.71
N ASN A 307 -14.44 -22.28 31.35
CA ASN A 307 -13.98 -21.24 32.25
C ASN A 307 -15.15 -20.51 32.97
N LYS A 308 -16.39 -20.67 32.49
CA LYS A 308 -17.66 -20.07 32.98
C LYS A 308 -17.74 -18.54 32.83
N ASP A 309 -17.21 -17.99 31.76
CA ASP A 309 -17.19 -16.54 31.48
C ASP A 309 -18.42 -16.03 30.71
N GLY A 310 -19.31 -16.92 30.27
CA GLY A 310 -20.52 -16.59 29.52
C GLY A 310 -20.34 -16.53 28.00
N ILE A 311 -19.17 -16.90 27.48
CA ILE A 311 -18.84 -17.04 26.06
C ILE A 311 -18.40 -18.50 25.78
N GLN A 312 -18.69 -18.99 24.59
CA GLN A 312 -18.26 -20.34 24.20
C GLN A 312 -16.73 -20.39 24.00
N ASP A 313 -15.98 -21.30 24.61
CA ASP A 313 -14.59 -21.72 24.39
C ASP A 313 -14.24 -21.97 22.91
N ALA A 314 -15.19 -22.37 22.06
CA ALA A 314 -14.98 -22.46 20.60
C ALA A 314 -15.01 -21.08 19.90
N TYR A 315 -15.59 -20.08 20.58
CA TYR A 315 -15.66 -18.66 20.27
C TYR A 315 -14.86 -17.77 21.24
N ASP A 316 -13.94 -18.34 22.04
CA ASP A 316 -12.96 -17.59 22.84
C ASP A 316 -12.14 -16.59 22.00
N ASP A 317 -12.31 -16.62 20.68
CA ASP A 317 -11.59 -15.85 19.70
C ASP A 317 -12.44 -14.81 18.93
N ILE A 318 -13.74 -14.61 19.22
CA ILE A 318 -14.55 -13.58 18.50
C ILE A 318 -15.52 -12.79 19.42
N VAL A 319 -15.03 -11.60 19.83
CA VAL A 319 -15.73 -10.41 20.37
C VAL A 319 -16.33 -10.53 21.78
N MET A 320 -15.59 -10.01 22.77
CA MET A 320 -16.12 -9.63 24.09
C MET A 320 -16.73 -8.22 24.06
N ASP A 321 -17.98 -8.14 24.51
CA ASP A 321 -18.58 -6.88 24.95
C ASP A 321 -18.02 -6.49 26.32
N SER A 322 -17.97 -5.19 26.55
CA SER A 322 -17.26 -4.52 27.65
C SER A 322 -17.78 -4.85 29.06
N GLY A 323 -17.11 -5.76 29.75
CA GLY A 323 -17.18 -5.90 31.21
C GLY A 323 -15.95 -6.67 31.70
N ASP A 324 -15.23 -6.16 32.71
CA ASP A 324 -13.94 -6.68 33.20
C ASP A 324 -13.80 -8.22 33.11
N VAL A 325 -13.03 -8.67 32.11
CA VAL A 325 -12.86 -10.09 31.77
C VAL A 325 -11.55 -10.59 32.35
N ASN A 326 -11.58 -11.74 33.04
CA ASN A 326 -10.39 -12.46 33.53
C ASN A 326 -9.66 -13.24 32.41
N GLU A 327 -9.72 -12.76 31.16
CA GLU A 327 -9.08 -13.40 30.02
C GLU A 327 -7.55 -13.21 30.05
N THR A 328 -6.82 -14.27 29.69
CA THR A 328 -5.37 -14.25 29.71
C THR A 328 -4.72 -14.89 28.48
N ILE A 329 -3.61 -14.31 28.02
CA ILE A 329 -2.78 -14.92 26.97
C ILE A 329 -1.45 -15.38 27.55
N GLU A 330 -1.14 -16.66 27.33
CA GLU A 330 0.13 -17.27 27.75
C GLU A 330 1.21 -17.09 26.67
N LEU A 331 2.31 -16.43 27.02
CA LEU A 331 3.51 -16.31 26.19
C LEU A 331 4.68 -17.02 26.87
N SER A 332 5.46 -17.78 26.10
CA SER A 332 6.66 -18.43 26.63
C SER A 332 7.85 -17.47 26.62
N LEU A 333 8.37 -17.14 27.81
CA LEU A 333 9.55 -16.30 28.02
C LEU A 333 10.69 -17.10 28.65
N ASP A 334 11.92 -16.78 28.27
CA ASP A 334 13.10 -17.11 29.06
C ASP A 334 13.06 -16.37 30.41
N GLU A 335 13.66 -16.96 31.44
CA GLU A 335 13.61 -16.44 32.81
C GLU A 335 14.22 -15.03 32.94
N LYS A 336 15.27 -14.71 32.16
CA LYS A 336 15.93 -13.41 32.20
C LYS A 336 15.01 -12.32 31.62
N THR A 337 14.34 -12.62 30.51
CA THR A 337 13.40 -11.69 29.86
C THR A 337 12.13 -11.51 30.70
N TYR A 338 11.59 -12.60 31.27
CA TYR A 338 10.52 -12.54 32.25
C TYR A 338 10.86 -11.59 33.41
N ASN A 339 12.01 -11.76 34.05
CA ASN A 339 12.41 -10.95 35.20
C ASN A 339 12.53 -9.45 34.86
N LYS A 340 12.91 -9.11 33.62
CA LYS A 340 12.93 -7.71 33.15
C LYS A 340 11.53 -7.15 32.97
N ILE A 341 10.61 -7.92 32.40
CA ILE A 341 9.22 -7.52 32.16
C ILE A 341 8.47 -7.37 33.49
N ASN A 342 8.64 -8.31 34.43
CA ASN A 342 7.97 -8.36 35.72
C ASN A 342 8.23 -7.16 36.64
N LYS A 343 9.26 -6.36 36.35
CA LYS A 343 9.50 -5.10 37.04
C LYS A 343 8.43 -4.03 36.75
N TYR A 344 7.75 -4.12 35.60
CA TYR A 344 6.90 -3.05 35.07
C TYR A 344 5.40 -3.34 35.15
N ASP A 345 5.02 -4.62 35.19
CA ASP A 345 3.64 -5.05 35.33
C ASP A 345 3.56 -6.05 36.49
N SER A 346 2.93 -5.67 37.60
CA SER A 346 2.91 -6.44 38.85
C SER A 346 1.89 -7.58 38.86
N ILE A 347 1.48 -8.07 37.68
CA ILE A 347 0.38 -9.02 37.48
C ILE A 347 0.87 -10.26 36.70
N ILE A 348 2.09 -10.74 36.96
CA ILE A 348 2.63 -11.90 36.24
C ILE A 348 2.79 -13.09 37.17
N GLN A 349 1.93 -14.10 37.01
CA GLN A 349 2.13 -15.39 37.66
C GLN A 349 3.22 -16.18 36.93
N LYS A 350 4.33 -16.45 37.63
CA LYS A 350 5.36 -17.38 37.15
C LYS A 350 4.83 -18.80 37.28
N LYS A 351 4.40 -19.41 36.18
CA LYS A 351 4.27 -20.87 36.10
C LYS A 351 5.56 -21.45 35.50
N VAL A 352 6.24 -22.30 36.26
CA VAL A 352 7.46 -22.99 35.81
C VAL A 352 7.07 -24.40 35.41
N GLU A 353 7.11 -24.68 34.12
CA GLU A 353 7.06 -26.05 33.57
C GLU A 353 8.28 -26.21 32.66
N ASN A 354 9.17 -27.16 32.95
CA ASN A 354 10.34 -27.50 32.13
C ASN A 354 11.27 -26.31 31.74
N ASN A 355 11.64 -25.42 32.68
CA ASN A 355 12.48 -24.24 32.47
C ASN A 355 11.91 -23.15 31.53
N VAL A 356 10.64 -23.23 31.15
CA VAL A 356 9.94 -22.17 30.40
C VAL A 356 9.09 -21.37 31.39
N VAL A 357 9.21 -20.05 31.35
CA VAL A 357 8.36 -19.16 32.16
C VAL A 357 7.19 -18.67 31.32
N LYS A 358 5.96 -18.95 31.75
CA LYS A 358 4.77 -18.42 31.10
C LYS A 358 4.47 -17.01 31.59
N TYR A 359 4.36 -16.05 30.67
CA TYR A 359 3.82 -14.72 30.90
C TYR A 359 2.33 -14.74 30.59
N ILE A 360 1.53 -14.25 31.53
CA ILE A 360 0.07 -14.22 31.44
C ILE A 360 -0.33 -12.75 31.23
N TYR A 361 -0.73 -12.39 30.02
CA TYR A 361 -1.26 -11.05 29.73
C TYR A 361 -2.74 -11.01 30.09
N HIS A 362 -3.11 -10.23 31.11
CA HIS A 362 -4.51 -9.95 31.41
C HIS A 362 -5.03 -8.85 30.49
N LEU A 363 -6.16 -9.09 29.84
CA LEU A 363 -6.79 -8.09 28.99
C LEU A 363 -7.13 -6.83 29.79
N LYS A 364 -6.90 -5.68 29.16
CA LYS A 364 -7.17 -4.37 29.72
C LYS A 364 -8.36 -3.77 28.99
N ARG A 365 -9.06 -2.86 29.66
CA ARG A 365 -10.17 -2.12 29.06
C ARG A 365 -9.74 -1.50 27.71
N GLY A 366 -10.50 -1.80 26.67
CA GLY A 366 -10.23 -1.31 25.31
C GLY A 366 -9.27 -2.15 24.50
N ASP A 367 -8.81 -3.30 25.00
CA ASP A 367 -8.14 -4.31 24.17
C ASP A 367 -9.18 -4.94 23.23
N ASP A 368 -8.85 -4.95 21.95
CA ASP A 368 -9.54 -5.60 20.85
C ASP A 368 -8.67 -6.77 20.39
N ILE A 369 -9.25 -7.96 20.35
CA ILE A 369 -8.53 -9.19 20.06
C ILE A 369 -9.03 -9.78 18.76
N GLU A 370 -8.11 -10.10 17.88
CA GLU A 370 -8.34 -10.87 16.67
C GLU A 370 -7.59 -12.19 16.81
N LYS A 371 -8.29 -13.33 16.69
CA LYS A 371 -7.63 -14.63 16.64
C LYS A 371 -8.16 -15.47 15.48
N TYR A 372 -7.25 -16.18 14.80
CA TYR A 372 -7.55 -16.99 13.62
C TYR A 372 -6.47 -18.06 13.43
N TYR A 373 -6.65 -18.97 12.46
CA TYR A 373 -5.59 -19.89 12.03
C TYR A 373 -5.01 -19.42 10.69
N ASP A 374 -3.68 -19.32 10.61
CA ASP A 374 -3.00 -18.99 9.35
C ASP A 374 -3.07 -20.15 8.34
N SER A 375 -2.57 -19.94 7.12
CA SER A 375 -2.55 -20.96 6.07
C SER A 375 -1.74 -22.22 6.40
N ASN A 376 -0.88 -22.16 7.42
CA ASN A 376 -0.07 -23.27 7.91
C ASN A 376 -0.73 -23.97 9.11
N GLY A 377 -1.92 -23.52 9.53
CA GLY A 377 -2.64 -24.04 10.69
C GLY A 377 -2.10 -23.56 12.03
N ASN A 378 -1.26 -22.51 12.07
CA ASN A 378 -0.81 -21.91 13.32
C ASN A 378 -1.90 -21.00 13.88
N LYS A 379 -2.10 -21.05 15.21
CA LYS A 379 -2.97 -20.08 15.90
C LYS A 379 -2.33 -18.70 15.87
N VAL A 380 -3.03 -17.73 15.30
CA VAL A 380 -2.66 -16.31 15.30
C VAL A 380 -3.49 -15.58 16.34
N ILE A 381 -2.85 -14.72 17.15
CA ILE A 381 -3.51 -13.84 18.11
C ILE A 381 -2.94 -12.44 17.94
N LYS A 382 -3.79 -11.45 17.68
CA LYS A 382 -3.42 -10.04 17.64
C LYS A 382 -4.26 -9.30 18.67
N ILE A 383 -3.63 -8.48 19.49
CA ILE A 383 -4.30 -7.60 20.43
C ILE A 383 -3.91 -6.17 20.14
N ASN A 384 -4.92 -5.32 19.95
CA ASN A 384 -4.75 -3.88 19.84
C ASN A 384 -5.59 -3.20 20.92
N ASN A 385 -5.00 -2.32 21.71
CA ASN A 385 -5.80 -1.44 22.54
C ASN A 385 -6.37 -0.29 21.69
N ILE A 386 -7.66 -0.37 21.37
CA ILE A 386 -8.36 0.61 20.53
C ILE A 386 -8.58 1.95 21.24
N LEU A 387 -8.71 1.97 22.57
CA LEU A 387 -8.89 3.20 23.34
C LEU A 387 -7.62 4.08 23.29
N TYR A 388 -6.45 3.45 23.29
CA TYR A 388 -5.16 4.13 23.25
C TYR A 388 -4.46 4.06 21.88
N LEU A 389 -5.06 3.39 20.89
CA LEU A 389 -4.52 3.15 19.54
C LEU A 389 -3.15 2.45 19.56
N ARG A 390 -2.99 1.40 20.36
CA ARG A 390 -1.71 0.72 20.59
C ARG A 390 -1.75 -0.74 20.21
N LYS A 391 -0.66 -1.23 19.62
CA LYS A 391 -0.42 -2.67 19.48
C LYS A 391 0.05 -3.24 20.81
N VAL A 392 -0.45 -4.40 21.20
CA VAL A 392 -0.15 -5.06 22.49
C VAL A 392 0.52 -6.40 22.27
N VAL A 393 -0.11 -7.30 21.51
CA VAL A 393 0.47 -8.62 21.17
C VAL A 393 0.23 -8.90 19.69
N GLU A 394 1.22 -9.51 19.04
CA GLU A 394 1.05 -10.25 17.80
C GLU A 394 1.72 -11.60 17.95
N MET A 395 0.98 -12.69 17.81
CA MET A 395 1.45 -14.05 17.98
C MET A 395 1.03 -14.88 16.78
N SER A 396 1.91 -15.75 16.29
CA SER A 396 1.57 -16.82 15.35
C SER A 396 2.30 -18.09 15.77
N GLY A 397 1.53 -19.13 16.11
CA GLY A 397 2.04 -20.37 16.69
C GLY A 397 2.78 -20.08 17.99
N ASN A 398 4.06 -20.48 18.05
CA ASN A 398 4.92 -20.25 19.21
C ASN A 398 5.69 -18.92 19.14
N THR A 399 5.60 -18.17 18.04
CA THR A 399 6.36 -16.94 17.82
C THR A 399 5.51 -15.72 18.15
N TYR A 400 6.10 -14.64 18.68
CA TYR A 400 5.32 -13.46 19.09
C TYR A 400 6.12 -12.16 19.14
N SER A 401 5.41 -11.04 19.16
CA SER A 401 5.85 -9.69 19.56
C SER A 401 4.90 -9.14 20.63
N LEU A 402 5.45 -8.65 21.73
CA LEU A 402 4.76 -8.11 22.90
C LEU A 402 5.22 -6.67 23.17
N TYR A 403 4.26 -5.78 23.41
CA TYR A 403 4.48 -4.36 23.67
C TYR A 403 3.89 -4.00 25.04
N ILE A 404 4.73 -3.44 25.91
CA ILE A 404 4.36 -3.14 27.30
C ILE A 404 4.42 -1.63 27.50
N TYR A 405 3.32 -1.03 27.94
CA TYR A 405 3.19 0.41 28.15
C TYR A 405 3.01 0.74 29.63
N ASN A 406 3.45 1.95 30.01
CA ASN A 406 3.23 2.51 31.32
C ASN A 406 1.81 3.10 31.45
N LYS A 407 1.44 3.51 32.68
CA LYS A 407 0.15 4.15 32.98
C LYS A 407 -0.08 5.48 32.25
N ASP A 408 1.00 6.19 31.92
CA ASP A 408 0.98 7.47 31.21
C ASP A 408 0.93 7.25 29.69
N GLY A 409 1.12 6.00 29.25
CA GLY A 409 1.04 5.54 27.89
C GLY A 409 2.34 5.42 27.11
N ASP A 410 3.49 5.62 27.73
CA ASP A 410 4.78 5.44 27.08
C ASP A 410 5.17 3.95 27.01
N LEU A 411 5.82 3.52 25.94
CA LEU A 411 6.27 2.14 25.74
C LEU A 411 7.45 1.83 26.68
N TYR A 412 7.32 0.94 27.66
CA TYR A 412 8.44 0.53 28.54
C TYR A 412 9.31 -0.57 27.96
N ALA A 413 8.70 -1.51 27.26
CA ALA A 413 9.43 -2.66 26.76
C ALA A 413 8.78 -3.21 25.50
N LYS A 414 9.62 -3.74 24.63
CA LYS A 414 9.22 -4.51 23.47
C LYS A 414 9.95 -5.85 23.51
N CYS A 415 9.22 -6.95 23.41
CA CYS A 415 9.76 -8.30 23.46
C CYS A 415 9.30 -9.08 22.24
N ALA A 416 10.13 -9.98 21.71
CA ALA A 416 9.69 -10.95 20.71
C ALA A 416 10.42 -12.27 20.86
N TYR A 417 9.83 -13.29 20.26
CA TYR A 417 10.46 -14.58 20.03
C TYR A 417 10.24 -14.98 18.57
N ASP A 418 11.33 -15.31 17.87
CA ASP A 418 11.32 -15.66 16.45
C ASP A 418 11.26 -17.19 16.20
N GLY A 419 11.17 -17.99 17.27
CA GLY A 419 11.31 -19.44 17.22
C GLY A 419 12.69 -19.98 17.59
N LYS A 420 13.71 -19.12 17.70
CA LYS A 420 15.11 -19.44 18.05
C LYS A 420 15.71 -18.48 19.07
N ASN A 421 15.50 -17.18 18.90
CA ASN A 421 16.05 -16.08 19.68
C ASN A 421 14.93 -15.31 20.39
N GLN A 422 15.18 -14.92 21.64
CA GLN A 422 14.34 -13.97 22.35
C GLN A 422 14.97 -12.58 22.32
N ILE A 423 14.19 -11.60 21.87
CA ILE A 423 14.60 -10.22 21.65
C ILE A 423 13.91 -9.34 22.67
N TYR A 424 14.64 -8.37 23.22
CA TYR A 424 14.12 -7.47 24.23
C TYR A 424 14.72 -6.07 24.10
N ASN A 425 13.85 -5.09 23.91
CA ASN A 425 14.16 -3.66 23.97
C ASN A 425 13.56 -3.06 25.25
N GLU A 426 14.36 -2.27 25.98
CA GLU A 426 13.94 -1.55 27.18
C GLU A 426 13.94 -0.05 26.93
N TYR A 427 12.90 0.65 27.37
CA TYR A 427 12.76 2.10 27.21
C TYR A 427 12.50 2.71 28.59
N ASN A 428 13.31 3.70 28.97
CA ASN A 428 13.11 4.43 30.21
C ASN A 428 12.94 5.91 29.92
N TYR A 429 11.92 6.52 30.51
CA TYR A 429 11.60 7.94 30.34
C TYR A 429 11.93 8.73 31.61
N GLY A 430 12.42 9.95 31.44
CA GLY A 430 12.50 10.97 32.48
C GLY A 430 11.46 12.07 32.26
N LYS A 431 11.46 13.09 33.12
CA LYS A 431 10.52 14.22 33.03
C LYS A 431 10.52 14.94 31.67
N LYS A 432 11.65 14.91 30.95
CA LYS A 432 11.85 15.63 29.68
C LYS A 432 11.72 14.74 28.43
N GLY A 433 11.49 13.43 28.57
CA GLY A 433 11.44 12.49 27.44
C GLY A 433 12.23 11.20 27.67
N LEU A 434 12.54 10.50 26.58
CA LEU A 434 13.23 9.20 26.59
C LEU A 434 14.66 9.33 27.13
N LYS A 435 14.93 8.76 28.30
CA LYS A 435 16.23 8.86 28.96
C LYS A 435 17.22 7.80 28.47
N THR A 436 16.77 6.55 28.35
CA THR A 436 17.62 5.45 27.88
C THR A 436 16.84 4.45 27.03
N VAL A 437 17.52 3.84 26.07
CA VAL A 437 17.06 2.64 25.37
C VAL A 437 18.09 1.54 25.54
N LYS A 438 17.67 0.30 25.83
CA LYS A 438 18.55 -0.86 25.72
C LYS A 438 18.10 -1.75 24.58
N HIS A 439 19.02 -2.11 23.70
CA HIS A 439 18.80 -2.98 22.56
C HIS A 439 20.04 -3.84 22.33
N ASN A 440 19.88 -5.14 22.09
CA ASN A 440 20.96 -6.07 21.77
C ASN A 440 22.22 -5.96 22.69
N GLY A 441 22.03 -5.72 23.99
CA GLY A 441 23.13 -5.55 24.95
C GLY A 441 23.83 -4.19 24.91
N VAL A 442 23.32 -3.24 24.13
CA VAL A 442 23.73 -1.84 24.01
C VAL A 442 22.77 -0.95 24.80
N GLU A 443 23.27 0.07 25.49
CA GLU A 443 22.46 1.09 26.17
C GLU A 443 22.68 2.47 25.55
N TYR A 444 21.68 2.99 24.84
CA TYR A 444 21.62 4.39 24.39
C TYR A 444 21.16 5.27 25.55
N LYS A 445 21.86 6.38 25.81
CA LYS A 445 21.54 7.36 26.85
C LYS A 445 21.39 8.75 26.23
N TYR A 446 20.29 9.43 26.52
CA TYR A 446 19.97 10.76 25.98
C TYR A 446 20.04 11.83 27.07
N GLY A 447 20.77 12.91 26.80
CA GLY A 447 20.79 14.12 27.60
C GLY A 447 19.93 15.20 26.96
N TYR A 448 19.24 16.02 27.77
CA TYR A 448 18.32 17.05 27.29
C TYR A 448 18.58 18.43 27.89
N THR A 449 18.49 19.46 27.04
CA THR A 449 18.39 20.87 27.44
C THR A 449 17.16 21.45 26.76
N ASP A 450 16.27 22.08 27.54
CA ASP A 450 15.02 22.70 27.05
C ASP A 450 14.14 21.82 26.14
N GLY A 451 14.17 20.50 26.39
CA GLY A 451 13.37 19.52 25.65
C GLY A 451 14.06 18.96 24.39
N GLU A 452 15.20 19.51 23.98
CA GLU A 452 15.99 19.00 22.87
C GLU A 452 17.08 18.03 23.33
N VAL A 453 17.35 16.99 22.54
CA VAL A 453 18.47 16.08 22.79
C VAL A 453 19.77 16.84 22.56
N THR A 454 20.56 17.00 23.61
CA THR A 454 21.86 17.65 23.59
C THR A 454 23.01 16.68 23.77
N LYS A 455 22.78 15.44 24.20
CA LYS A 455 23.84 14.43 24.32
C LYS A 455 23.32 13.07 23.93
N LEU A 456 24.16 12.30 23.25
CA LEU A 456 23.97 10.87 23.06
C LEU A 456 25.18 10.13 23.59
N SER A 457 24.96 9.09 24.38
CA SER A 457 25.99 8.12 24.74
C SER A 457 25.54 6.71 24.37
N ILE A 458 26.48 5.88 23.94
CA ILE A 458 26.31 4.45 23.72
C ILE A 458 27.14 3.74 24.77
N ASN A 459 26.47 2.97 25.62
CA ASN A 459 27.00 2.41 26.84
C ASN A 459 27.62 3.51 27.72
N ASP A 460 28.94 3.50 27.91
CA ASP A 460 29.68 4.47 28.71
C ASP A 460 30.42 5.51 27.87
N LYS A 461 30.24 5.47 26.54
CA LYS A 461 30.92 6.36 25.60
C LYS A 461 29.97 7.42 25.09
N MET A 462 30.33 8.69 25.29
CA MET A 462 29.63 9.81 24.67
C MET A 462 29.91 9.81 23.17
N ILE A 463 28.87 9.78 22.34
CA ILE A 463 28.96 9.78 20.88
C ILE A 463 28.98 11.21 20.35
N TYR A 464 28.06 12.05 20.85
CA TYR A 464 28.10 13.47 20.58
C TYR A 464 27.51 14.28 21.74
N GLU A 465 27.90 15.55 21.79
CA GLU A 465 27.39 16.55 22.69
C GLU A 465 27.16 17.87 21.95
N ARG A 466 26.04 18.52 22.24
CA ARG A 466 25.61 19.82 21.74
C ARG A 466 25.59 20.80 22.91
N LYS A 467 26.32 21.90 22.78
CA LYS A 467 26.43 22.97 23.79
C LYS A 467 26.06 24.32 23.19
N SER A 468 25.23 25.08 23.88
CA SER A 468 25.09 26.51 23.59
C SER A 468 26.37 27.23 24.06
N VAL A 469 27.05 27.87 23.11
CA VAL A 469 28.22 28.72 23.36
C VAL A 469 27.77 30.15 23.63
N SER A 470 26.73 30.59 22.91
CA SER A 470 25.97 31.81 23.14
C SER A 470 24.54 31.62 22.61
N THR A 471 23.67 32.64 22.75
CA THR A 471 22.27 32.59 22.30
C THR A 471 22.11 32.11 20.86
N ASN A 472 23.03 32.50 19.96
CA ASN A 472 22.98 32.24 18.53
C ASN A 472 24.12 31.34 18.03
N ASN A 473 24.82 30.65 18.93
CA ASN A 473 25.94 29.80 18.58
C ASN A 473 25.85 28.49 19.34
N THR A 474 25.71 27.40 18.61
CA THR A 474 25.68 26.04 19.15
C THR A 474 26.89 25.27 18.66
N SER A 475 27.69 24.73 19.58
CA SER A 475 28.78 23.81 19.28
C SER A 475 28.30 22.36 19.36
N ILE A 476 28.74 21.52 18.42
CA ILE A 476 28.54 20.09 18.39
C ILE A 476 29.91 19.43 18.36
N THR A 477 30.16 18.56 19.34
CA THR A 477 31.38 17.77 19.50
C THR A 477 31.07 16.29 19.36
N MET A 478 31.82 15.59 18.53
CA MET A 478 31.70 14.15 18.33
C MET A 478 32.84 13.38 19.00
N ALA A 479 32.59 12.11 19.33
CA ALA A 479 33.54 11.26 20.06
C ALA A 479 34.87 11.03 19.33
N ASN A 480 34.86 11.10 18.00
CA ASN A 480 36.05 10.97 17.16
C ASN A 480 36.87 12.28 17.06
N GLY A 481 36.52 13.30 17.86
CA GLY A 481 37.18 14.60 17.88
C GLY A 481 36.72 15.56 16.77
N TYR A 482 35.67 15.20 16.02
CA TYR A 482 35.08 16.11 15.05
C TYR A 482 34.22 17.18 15.74
N ASP A 483 34.55 18.45 15.51
CA ASP A 483 33.92 19.60 16.15
C ASP A 483 33.45 20.64 15.12
N TYR A 484 32.21 21.11 15.27
CA TYR A 484 31.67 22.20 14.46
C TYR A 484 30.67 23.05 15.23
N ASN A 485 30.46 24.27 14.76
CA ASN A 485 29.46 25.19 15.29
C ASN A 485 28.39 25.47 14.24
N LEU A 486 27.14 25.57 14.70
CA LEU A 486 26.02 26.15 13.96
C LEU A 486 25.74 27.53 14.54
N ILE A 487 25.84 28.54 13.69
CA ILE A 487 25.50 29.92 14.03
C ILE A 487 24.09 30.19 13.48
N THR A 488 23.26 30.84 14.28
CA THR A 488 21.89 31.21 13.89
C THR A 488 21.67 32.73 13.90
N ASP A 489 20.63 33.19 13.23
CA ASP A 489 20.08 34.53 13.42
C ASP A 489 19.22 34.60 14.71
N GLU A 490 18.65 35.78 14.99
CA GLU A 490 17.84 36.04 16.19
C GLU A 490 16.53 35.24 16.25
N ILE A 491 16.07 34.67 15.14
CA ILE A 491 14.84 33.87 15.06
C ILE A 491 15.13 32.37 14.89
N GLY A 492 16.42 31.97 14.90
CA GLY A 492 16.86 30.59 14.91
C GLY A 492 17.19 29.98 13.54
N ASN A 493 17.20 30.75 12.43
CA ASN A 493 17.66 30.22 11.15
C ASN A 493 19.18 30.03 11.16
N VAL A 494 19.68 28.91 10.64
CA VAL A 494 21.13 28.64 10.57
C VAL A 494 21.78 29.53 9.51
N THR A 495 22.67 30.43 9.91
CA THR A 495 23.40 31.33 9.00
C THR A 495 24.77 30.80 8.62
N ASP A 496 25.42 30.02 9.49
CA ASP A 496 26.75 29.48 9.20
C ASP A 496 26.99 28.10 9.82
N TYR A 497 27.70 27.27 9.07
CA TYR A 497 28.34 26.04 9.52
C TYR A 497 29.84 26.29 9.60
N VAL A 498 30.40 26.24 10.80
CA VAL A 498 31.79 26.60 11.08
C VAL A 498 32.53 25.40 11.63
N GLU A 499 33.58 24.97 10.94
CA GLU A 499 34.46 23.89 11.36
C GLU A 499 35.87 24.44 11.56
N ASN A 500 36.48 24.21 12.73
CA ASN A 500 37.82 24.70 13.08
C ASN A 500 37.99 26.21 12.82
N GLY A 501 37.00 27.01 13.22
CA GLY A 501 36.98 28.47 13.03
C GLY A 501 36.76 28.94 11.59
N THR A 502 36.59 28.02 10.63
CA THR A 502 36.40 28.33 9.20
C THR A 502 34.96 28.07 8.79
N LYS A 503 34.31 29.05 8.15
CA LYS A 503 32.97 28.90 7.57
C LYS A 503 33.03 27.93 6.39
N LYS A 504 32.43 26.74 6.52
CA LYS A 504 32.32 25.76 5.42
C LYS A 504 31.09 26.04 4.55
N TYR A 505 29.97 26.36 5.19
CA TYR A 505 28.73 26.74 4.54
C TYR A 505 28.15 27.99 5.20
N SER A 506 27.58 28.89 4.41
CA SER A 506 26.90 30.09 4.91
C SER A 506 25.60 30.33 4.16
N TRP A 507 24.51 30.60 4.87
CA TRP A 507 23.18 30.83 4.32
C TRP A 507 22.76 32.29 4.50
N LYS A 508 22.07 32.84 3.50
CA LYS A 508 21.47 34.18 3.55
C LYS A 508 19.96 34.09 3.37
N TYR A 509 19.26 34.80 4.24
CA TYR A 509 17.82 34.87 4.26
C TYR A 509 17.35 36.28 3.93
N ASP A 510 16.22 36.40 3.25
CA ASP A 510 15.56 37.68 2.99
C ASP A 510 14.62 38.02 4.15
N ALA A 511 15.01 38.97 5.00
CA ALA A 511 14.22 39.38 6.15
C ALA A 511 12.90 40.05 5.75
N ASP A 512 12.84 40.68 4.58
CA ASP A 512 11.65 41.38 4.09
C ASP A 512 10.67 40.41 3.41
N ASP A 513 11.17 39.30 2.85
CA ASP A 513 10.35 38.24 2.26
C ASP A 513 10.31 36.96 3.12
N HIS A 514 9.75 37.10 4.33
CA HIS A 514 9.43 35.98 5.24
C HIS A 514 10.60 35.06 5.61
N TYR A 515 11.85 35.56 5.60
CA TYR A 515 13.07 34.81 5.87
C TYR A 515 13.30 33.63 4.91
N LYS A 516 12.96 33.81 3.63
CA LYS A 516 13.27 32.82 2.59
C LYS A 516 14.78 32.71 2.37
N LEU A 517 15.26 31.48 2.15
CA LEU A 517 16.67 31.23 1.83
C LEU A 517 16.98 31.71 0.42
N THR A 518 17.70 32.82 0.26
CA THR A 518 18.02 33.37 -1.07
C THR A 518 19.34 32.86 -1.62
N ARG A 519 20.29 32.51 -0.74
CA ARG A 519 21.63 32.09 -1.15
C ARG A 519 22.30 31.18 -0.14
N CYS A 520 23.06 30.20 -0.64
CA CYS A 520 24.02 29.41 0.14
C CYS A 520 25.42 29.52 -0.48
N TYR A 521 26.42 29.81 0.35
CA TYR A 521 27.84 29.80 -0.01
C TYR A 521 28.43 28.46 0.43
N ASP A 522 28.83 27.63 -0.52
CA ASP A 522 29.57 26.40 -0.29
C ASP A 522 31.07 26.65 -0.49
N ASN A 523 31.77 26.91 0.61
CA ASN A 523 33.19 27.19 0.61
C ASN A 523 34.04 25.91 0.50
N VAL A 524 33.42 24.73 0.65
CA VAL A 524 34.09 23.42 0.52
C VAL A 524 34.33 23.11 -0.96
N ASN A 525 33.33 23.41 -1.78
CA ASN A 525 33.32 23.14 -3.21
C ASN A 525 33.55 24.40 -4.06
N ASN A 526 33.59 25.58 -3.43
CA ASN A 526 33.72 26.90 -4.07
C ASN A 526 32.56 27.17 -5.04
N VAL A 527 31.34 26.94 -4.58
CA VAL A 527 30.10 27.11 -5.34
C VAL A 527 29.11 27.98 -4.56
N ILE A 528 28.38 28.85 -5.26
CA ILE A 528 27.31 29.66 -4.68
C ILE A 528 25.99 29.19 -5.27
N TYR A 529 25.05 28.79 -4.41
CA TYR A 529 23.68 28.44 -4.77
C TYR A 529 22.79 29.67 -4.58
N ASN A 530 21.98 30.01 -5.58
CA ASN A 530 20.99 31.07 -5.50
C ASN A 530 19.60 30.46 -5.74
N TYR A 531 18.64 30.85 -4.91
CA TYR A 531 17.29 30.30 -4.94
C TYR A 531 16.27 31.39 -5.32
N LYS A 532 15.23 31.00 -6.05
CA LYS A 532 14.06 31.84 -6.32
C LYS A 532 12.79 31.10 -5.98
N TYR A 533 11.80 31.86 -5.52
CA TYR A 533 10.51 31.35 -5.09
C TYR A 533 9.38 31.94 -5.94
N ASN A 534 8.28 31.21 -6.08
CA ASN A 534 7.02 31.75 -6.56
C ASN A 534 6.24 32.43 -5.41
N ASP A 535 5.06 32.97 -5.72
CA ASP A 535 4.16 33.62 -4.76
C ASP A 535 3.57 32.64 -3.73
N GLU A 536 3.69 31.33 -3.96
CA GLU A 536 3.27 30.25 -3.06
C GLU A 536 4.43 29.73 -2.18
N ASP A 537 5.58 30.40 -2.22
CA ASP A 537 6.81 30.08 -1.47
C ASP A 537 7.45 28.72 -1.83
N GLU A 538 7.17 28.21 -3.03
CA GLU A 538 7.87 27.05 -3.60
C GLU A 538 9.14 27.48 -4.34
N ILE A 539 10.21 26.70 -4.23
CA ILE A 539 11.45 26.96 -4.98
C ILE A 539 11.18 26.66 -6.47
N ILE A 540 11.26 27.70 -7.29
CA ILE A 540 11.08 27.60 -8.74
C ILE A 540 12.40 27.74 -9.51
N ALA A 541 13.48 28.17 -8.86
CA ALA A 541 14.80 28.14 -9.49
C ALA A 541 15.93 27.93 -8.49
N GLU A 542 16.93 27.16 -8.91
CA GLU A 542 18.22 27.00 -8.25
C GLU A 542 19.32 27.30 -9.28
N GLN A 543 20.23 28.22 -8.98
CA GLN A 543 21.34 28.59 -9.86
C GLN A 543 22.67 28.55 -9.12
N LEU A 544 23.58 27.73 -9.62
CA LEU A 544 24.93 27.56 -9.10
C LEU A 544 25.91 28.46 -9.87
N SER A 545 26.92 28.95 -9.17
CA SER A 545 27.98 29.80 -9.76
C SER A 545 28.89 29.08 -10.75
N ASP A 546 28.84 27.75 -10.81
CA ASP A 546 29.63 26.94 -11.75
C ASP A 546 28.91 26.63 -13.07
N GLY A 547 27.72 27.22 -13.27
CA GLY A 547 26.99 27.17 -14.53
C GLY A 547 25.82 26.17 -14.55
N PHE A 548 25.62 25.38 -13.50
CA PHE A 548 24.42 24.55 -13.35
C PHE A 548 23.22 25.39 -12.92
N SER A 549 22.05 25.17 -13.52
CA SER A 549 20.81 25.81 -13.08
C SER A 549 19.58 24.98 -13.39
N ILE A 550 18.60 25.05 -12.50
CA ILE A 550 17.26 24.50 -12.66
C ILE A 550 16.26 25.66 -12.60
N GLN A 551 15.30 25.66 -13.51
CA GLN A 551 14.14 26.56 -13.47
C GLN A 551 12.88 25.74 -13.73
N LYS A 552 11.86 25.91 -12.89
CA LYS A 552 10.58 25.21 -12.95
C LYS A 552 9.45 26.21 -13.12
N ASP A 553 8.65 26.04 -14.16
CA ASP A 553 7.44 26.78 -14.43
C ASP A 553 6.25 25.88 -14.06
N ILE A 554 5.46 26.28 -13.06
CA ILE A 554 4.36 25.48 -12.48
C ILE A 554 3.03 26.05 -12.95
N ASN A 555 2.12 25.18 -13.40
CA ASN A 555 0.76 25.54 -13.80
C ASN A 555 -0.24 24.51 -13.25
N GLY A 556 -0.68 24.70 -12.01
CA GLY A 556 -1.50 23.72 -11.29
C GLY A 556 -0.73 22.41 -11.07
N TYR A 557 -1.32 21.28 -11.46
CA TYR A 557 -0.68 19.97 -11.34
C TYR A 557 0.36 19.69 -12.43
N GLU A 558 0.47 20.51 -13.46
CA GLU A 558 1.43 20.34 -14.55
C GLU A 558 2.63 21.28 -14.37
N TRP A 559 3.79 20.87 -14.89
CA TRP A 559 4.97 21.71 -14.84
C TRP A 559 5.95 21.42 -15.96
N ASP A 560 6.71 22.45 -16.30
CA ASP A 560 7.87 22.39 -17.18
C ASP A 560 9.12 22.74 -16.38
N LYS A 561 10.19 21.98 -16.58
CA LYS A 561 11.46 22.21 -15.91
C LYS A 561 12.58 22.28 -16.94
N LYS A 562 13.40 23.32 -16.83
CA LYS A 562 14.58 23.53 -17.67
C LYS A 562 15.82 23.42 -16.81
N ILE A 563 16.68 22.47 -17.17
CA ILE A 563 17.95 22.21 -16.51
C ILE A 563 19.05 22.60 -17.50
N LYS A 564 20.01 23.39 -17.05
CA LYS A 564 21.10 23.91 -17.89
C LYS A 564 22.45 23.65 -17.26
N TYR A 565 23.43 23.32 -18.09
CA TYR A 565 24.83 23.25 -17.70
C TYR A 565 25.71 23.58 -18.90
N ASN A 566 26.55 24.61 -18.79
CA ASN A 566 27.52 25.01 -19.84
C ASN A 566 26.94 25.11 -21.27
N GLY A 567 25.70 25.60 -21.41
CA GLY A 567 25.02 25.77 -22.70
C GLY A 567 24.20 24.57 -23.18
N GLU A 568 24.39 23.37 -22.58
CA GLU A 568 23.46 22.25 -22.78
C GLU A 568 22.17 22.50 -21.99
N ILE A 569 21.03 22.12 -22.59
CA ILE A 569 19.70 22.28 -22.01
C ILE A 569 19.01 20.92 -22.02
N LEU A 570 18.49 20.50 -20.87
CA LEU A 570 17.57 19.38 -20.72
C LEU A 570 16.21 19.93 -20.28
N GLU A 571 15.17 19.58 -21.02
CA GLU A 571 13.79 19.93 -20.67
C GLU A 571 13.08 18.70 -20.10
N GLU A 572 12.42 18.88 -18.97
CA GLU A 572 11.51 17.91 -18.38
C GLU A 572 10.10 18.48 -18.38
N LYS A 573 9.10 17.65 -18.68
CA LYS A 573 7.70 18.06 -18.67
C LYS A 573 6.87 17.01 -17.99
N TYR A 574 6.01 17.45 -17.09
CA TYR A 574 5.02 16.62 -16.44
C TYR A 574 3.62 17.06 -16.85
N ARG A 575 2.83 16.10 -17.30
CA ARG A 575 1.44 16.26 -17.71
C ARG A 575 0.61 15.15 -17.07
N THR A 576 -0.62 15.46 -16.70
CA THR A 576 -1.47 14.49 -16.00
C THR A 576 -2.96 14.71 -16.25
N ASP A 577 -3.69 13.61 -16.37
CA ASP A 577 -5.13 13.52 -16.13
C ASP A 577 -5.36 12.57 -14.94
N LEU A 578 -6.54 12.62 -14.31
CA LEU A 578 -6.88 11.95 -13.03
C LEU A 578 -6.20 10.59 -12.73
N ASP A 579 -5.96 9.74 -13.74
CA ASP A 579 -5.37 8.40 -13.60
C ASP A 579 -4.11 8.15 -14.47
N THR A 580 -3.68 9.13 -15.27
CA THR A 580 -2.56 9.00 -16.21
C THR A 580 -1.51 10.07 -15.98
N TYR A 581 -0.25 9.63 -16.05
CA TYR A 581 0.92 10.47 -15.87
C TYR A 581 1.83 10.33 -17.08
N ILE A 582 2.16 11.47 -17.69
CA ILE A 582 3.13 11.55 -18.76
C ILE A 582 4.28 12.41 -18.27
N TYR A 583 5.47 11.83 -18.29
CA TYR A 583 6.69 12.51 -17.92
C TYR A 583 7.71 12.38 -19.03
N SER A 584 8.07 13.50 -19.65
CA SER A 584 9.09 13.56 -20.70
C SER A 584 10.35 14.22 -20.21
N VAL A 585 11.50 13.72 -20.69
CA VAL A 585 12.84 14.24 -20.42
C VAL A 585 13.60 14.21 -21.75
N GLY A 586 13.73 15.36 -22.40
CA GLY A 586 14.25 15.45 -23.77
C GLY A 586 13.44 14.62 -24.76
N ASP A 587 14.10 13.67 -25.43
CA ASP A 587 13.48 12.76 -26.42
C ASP A 587 12.83 11.50 -25.79
N LEU A 588 12.97 11.33 -24.46
CA LEU A 588 12.45 10.20 -23.71
C LEU A 588 11.11 10.56 -23.08
N GLU A 589 10.14 9.65 -23.14
CA GLU A 589 8.84 9.82 -22.51
C GLU A 589 8.49 8.57 -21.71
N SER A 590 8.12 8.74 -20.45
CA SER A 590 7.48 7.72 -19.63
C SER A 590 6.00 8.01 -19.52
N TYR A 591 5.20 7.00 -19.86
CA TYR A 591 3.76 7.01 -19.73
C TYR A 591 3.39 5.98 -18.66
N GLN A 592 2.56 6.38 -17.70
CA GLN A 592 2.08 5.47 -16.67
C GLN A 592 0.61 5.71 -16.34
N ASN A 593 -0.16 4.63 -16.32
CA ASN A 593 -1.51 4.59 -15.74
C ASN A 593 -1.65 3.32 -14.86
N LYS A 594 -2.87 2.96 -14.45
CA LYS A 594 -3.15 1.77 -13.64
C LYS A 594 -2.83 0.44 -14.34
N SER A 595 -2.91 0.40 -15.67
CA SER A 595 -2.85 -0.80 -16.50
C SER A 595 -1.56 -0.93 -17.31
N GLU A 596 -0.81 0.15 -17.53
CA GLU A 596 0.42 0.14 -18.34
C GLU A 596 1.49 1.09 -17.79
N LYS A 597 2.76 0.71 -17.97
CA LYS A 597 3.94 1.55 -17.82
C LYS A 597 4.80 1.39 -19.07
N ASN A 598 4.92 2.46 -19.84
CA ASN A 598 5.61 2.46 -21.12
C ASN A 598 6.75 3.49 -21.09
N ILE A 599 7.87 3.16 -21.74
CA ILE A 599 8.96 4.11 -21.99
C ILE A 599 9.20 4.16 -23.48
N SER A 600 9.09 5.36 -24.05
CA SER A 600 9.21 5.63 -25.47
C SER A 600 10.38 6.59 -25.73
N PHE A 601 11.03 6.43 -26.88
CA PHE A 601 12.06 7.33 -27.38
C PHE A 601 11.68 7.81 -28.78
N LYS A 602 11.59 9.14 -28.99
CA LYS A 602 11.15 9.76 -30.24
C LYS A 602 9.85 9.14 -30.81
N GLY A 603 8.87 8.93 -29.93
CA GLY A 603 7.57 8.34 -30.26
C GLY A 603 7.56 6.82 -30.45
N SER A 604 8.72 6.15 -30.42
CA SER A 604 8.79 4.68 -30.51
C SER A 604 8.83 4.07 -29.12
N THR A 605 7.86 3.20 -28.78
CA THR A 605 7.85 2.49 -27.50
C THR A 605 8.98 1.47 -27.46
N ILE A 606 9.90 1.65 -26.51
CA ILE A 606 11.04 0.77 -26.32
C ILE A 606 10.75 -0.26 -25.24
N LEU A 607 10.19 0.19 -24.11
CA LEU A 607 9.79 -0.69 -23.01
C LEU A 607 8.29 -0.62 -22.80
N LYS A 608 7.65 -1.79 -22.68
CA LYS A 608 6.22 -1.93 -22.41
C LYS A 608 5.99 -2.91 -21.27
N LYS A 609 5.33 -2.44 -20.21
CA LYS A 609 4.80 -3.26 -19.13
C LYS A 609 3.29 -3.10 -19.05
N GLN A 610 2.56 -4.22 -19.10
CA GLN A 610 1.11 -4.24 -18.95
C GLN A 610 0.74 -4.97 -17.65
N TYR A 611 -0.20 -4.44 -16.88
CA TYR A 611 -0.62 -4.97 -15.59
C TYR A 611 -2.03 -5.58 -15.72
N PHE A 612 -2.22 -6.83 -15.27
CA PHE A 612 -3.45 -7.62 -15.51
C PHE A 612 -4.26 -7.94 -14.26
N SER A 613 -3.68 -7.85 -13.06
CA SER A 613 -4.36 -8.15 -11.78
C SER A 613 -3.80 -7.26 -10.66
N GLN A 614 -4.69 -6.72 -9.83
CA GLN A 614 -4.38 -5.90 -8.64
C GLN A 614 -5.16 -6.39 -7.41
N ASN A 615 -5.26 -7.70 -7.15
CA ASN A 615 -5.68 -8.12 -5.81
C ASN A 615 -4.50 -7.97 -4.82
N ASP A 616 -4.76 -7.98 -3.51
CA ASP A 616 -3.72 -7.76 -2.49
C ASP A 616 -2.63 -8.84 -2.44
N SER A 617 -2.94 -10.03 -2.94
CA SER A 617 -2.06 -11.21 -2.90
C SER A 617 -1.14 -11.38 -4.10
N GLU A 618 -1.46 -10.82 -5.27
CA GLU A 618 -0.65 -11.00 -6.48
C GLU A 618 -0.66 -9.79 -7.42
N LYS A 619 0.46 -9.60 -8.12
CA LYS A 619 0.63 -8.61 -9.17
C LYS A 619 1.16 -9.28 -10.44
N ILE A 620 0.36 -9.24 -11.50
CA ILE A 620 0.67 -9.88 -12.78
C ILE A 620 1.03 -8.83 -13.81
N ILE A 621 2.17 -9.02 -14.47
CA ILE A 621 2.75 -8.11 -15.45
C ILE A 621 3.09 -8.89 -16.71
N ASN A 622 2.76 -8.34 -17.87
CA ASN A 622 3.36 -8.76 -19.13
C ASN A 622 4.47 -7.77 -19.47
N GLU A 623 5.71 -8.25 -19.44
CA GLU A 623 6.91 -7.49 -19.68
C GLU A 623 7.64 -8.11 -20.88
N PHE A 624 7.66 -7.42 -22.04
CA PHE A 624 8.22 -7.96 -23.30
C PHE A 624 7.67 -9.32 -23.74
N GLY A 625 6.39 -9.59 -23.50
CA GLY A 625 5.77 -10.89 -23.83
C GLY A 625 6.02 -11.97 -22.79
N LYS A 626 6.75 -11.67 -21.71
CA LYS A 626 6.91 -12.55 -20.55
C LYS A 626 5.88 -12.20 -19.49
N LYS A 627 5.11 -13.19 -19.05
CA LYS A 627 4.17 -13.04 -17.94
C LYS A 627 4.92 -13.22 -16.61
N ILE A 628 5.17 -12.12 -15.91
CA ILE A 628 5.77 -12.12 -14.57
C ILE A 628 4.65 -11.99 -13.53
N CYS A 629 4.66 -12.84 -12.51
CA CYS A 629 3.74 -12.74 -11.37
C CYS A 629 4.51 -12.64 -10.07
N TYR A 630 4.24 -11.57 -9.31
CA TYR A 630 4.76 -11.31 -7.97
C TYR A 630 3.68 -11.67 -6.96
N LYS A 631 3.97 -12.55 -6.01
CA LYS A 631 3.02 -13.02 -4.99
C LYS A 631 3.44 -12.56 -3.60
N TYR A 632 2.48 -12.05 -2.85
CA TYR A 632 2.68 -11.46 -1.53
C TYR A 632 1.95 -12.27 -0.46
N ASN A 633 2.56 -12.38 0.72
CA ASN A 633 1.95 -13.04 1.86
C ASN A 633 0.94 -12.10 2.57
N GLU A 634 0.32 -12.58 3.65
CA GLU A 634 -0.66 -11.79 4.44
C GLU A 634 -0.10 -10.49 5.04
N TYR A 635 1.23 -10.39 5.19
CA TYR A 635 1.93 -9.20 5.67
C TYR A 635 2.35 -8.25 4.53
N GLY A 636 2.02 -8.59 3.28
CA GLY A 636 2.42 -7.83 2.09
C GLY A 636 3.89 -8.02 1.68
N LEU A 637 4.58 -9.04 2.21
CA LEU A 637 5.96 -9.36 1.83
C LEU A 637 5.96 -10.27 0.58
N LEU A 638 6.79 -9.93 -0.41
CA LEU A 638 6.99 -10.72 -1.61
C LEU A 638 7.63 -12.06 -1.27
N TYR A 639 6.93 -13.16 -1.51
CA TYR A 639 7.43 -14.51 -1.22
C TYR A 639 7.69 -15.34 -2.49
N GLU A 640 7.15 -14.97 -3.65
CA GLU A 640 7.40 -15.71 -4.89
C GLU A 640 7.32 -14.81 -6.13
N ILE A 641 8.25 -14.99 -7.06
CA ILE A 641 8.21 -14.44 -8.41
C ILE A 641 8.19 -15.61 -9.39
N THR A 642 7.22 -15.60 -10.31
CA THR A 642 7.15 -16.56 -11.42
C THR A 642 7.28 -15.86 -12.77
N GLU A 643 7.98 -16.48 -13.72
CA GLU A 643 8.06 -16.08 -15.13
C GLU A 643 7.40 -17.17 -15.98
N ASN A 644 6.38 -16.80 -16.76
CA ASN A 644 5.59 -17.70 -17.62
C ASN A 644 5.08 -18.94 -16.86
N GLY A 645 4.69 -18.75 -15.59
CA GLY A 645 4.20 -19.81 -14.70
C GLY A 645 5.28 -20.66 -14.03
N SER A 646 6.56 -20.48 -14.38
CA SER A 646 7.69 -21.13 -13.72
C SER A 646 8.25 -20.27 -12.60
N VAL A 647 8.50 -20.85 -11.43
CA VAL A 647 9.14 -20.14 -10.31
C VAL A 647 10.55 -19.72 -10.70
N LYS A 648 10.85 -18.44 -10.47
CA LYS A 648 12.13 -17.80 -10.72
C LYS A 648 12.84 -17.51 -9.41
N GLU A 649 12.11 -16.93 -8.46
CA GLU A 649 12.62 -16.55 -7.15
C GLU A 649 11.58 -16.87 -6.09
N ASN A 650 12.03 -17.34 -4.91
CA ASN A 650 11.19 -17.57 -3.74
C ASN A 650 11.90 -17.04 -2.49
N TYR A 651 11.11 -16.49 -1.56
CA TYR A 651 11.59 -15.85 -0.36
C TYR A 651 10.78 -16.33 0.85
N GLU A 652 11.46 -16.73 1.92
CA GLU A 652 10.83 -17.05 3.21
C GLU A 652 11.28 -16.02 4.27
N TYR A 653 10.36 -15.66 5.15
CA TYR A 653 10.58 -14.68 6.23
C TYR A 653 10.21 -15.29 7.58
N ASN A 654 10.89 -14.86 8.65
CA ASN A 654 10.41 -15.15 10.01
C ASN A 654 9.25 -14.22 10.40
N ASN A 655 8.67 -14.42 11.59
CA ASN A 655 7.58 -13.58 12.12
C ASN A 655 7.99 -12.13 12.44
N LEU A 656 9.30 -11.83 12.42
CA LEU A 656 9.86 -10.49 12.55
C LEU A 656 10.16 -9.85 11.20
N MET A 657 9.74 -10.50 10.10
CA MET A 657 9.87 -10.05 8.71
C MET A 657 11.31 -10.05 8.17
N GLU A 658 12.25 -10.70 8.88
CA GLU A 658 13.61 -10.87 8.38
C GLU A 658 13.64 -11.93 7.29
N LEU A 659 14.39 -11.68 6.21
CA LEU A 659 14.59 -12.65 5.13
C LEU A 659 15.43 -13.84 5.63
N VAL A 660 14.85 -15.03 5.76
CA VAL A 660 15.55 -16.23 6.26
C VAL A 660 15.98 -17.19 5.16
N ARG A 661 15.32 -17.13 4.00
CA ARG A 661 15.67 -17.94 2.82
C ARG A 661 15.42 -17.18 1.52
N GLU A 662 16.31 -17.40 0.56
CA GLU A 662 16.13 -17.02 -0.85
C GLU A 662 16.45 -18.23 -1.74
N ASP A 663 15.52 -18.66 -2.57
CA ASP A 663 15.78 -19.55 -3.71
C ASP A 663 15.83 -18.73 -4.99
N ASN A 664 16.98 -18.64 -5.64
CA ASN A 664 17.19 -17.81 -6.83
C ASN A 664 17.65 -18.67 -8.02
N LYS A 665 16.72 -18.91 -8.95
CA LYS A 665 16.93 -19.80 -10.09
C LYS A 665 17.98 -19.27 -11.06
N ASP A 666 17.97 -17.96 -11.30
CA ASP A 666 18.91 -17.31 -12.21
C ASP A 666 20.35 -17.31 -11.66
N ALA A 667 20.49 -17.20 -10.33
CA ALA A 667 21.77 -17.40 -9.65
C ALA A 667 22.17 -18.88 -9.58
N GLY A 668 21.23 -19.80 -9.75
CA GLY A 668 21.43 -21.24 -9.54
C GLY A 668 21.69 -21.61 -8.07
N LYS A 669 21.23 -20.77 -7.12
CA LYS A 669 21.56 -20.90 -5.69
C LYS A 669 20.34 -20.80 -4.78
N THR A 670 20.47 -21.42 -3.61
CA THR A 670 19.61 -21.20 -2.44
C THR A 670 20.47 -20.65 -1.30
N TYR A 671 20.01 -19.60 -0.64
CA TYR A 671 20.68 -18.99 0.51
C TYR A 671 19.82 -19.12 1.76
N ILE A 672 20.45 -19.47 2.88
CA ILE A 672 19.85 -19.44 4.22
C ILE A 672 20.58 -18.41 5.07
N TYR A 673 19.82 -17.50 5.67
CA TYR A 673 20.30 -16.40 6.49
C TYR A 673 19.98 -16.68 7.96
N GLU A 674 20.99 -16.62 8.82
CA GLU A 674 20.82 -16.79 10.27
C GLU A 674 21.14 -15.49 11.00
N TYR A 675 20.30 -15.13 11.97
CA TYR A 675 20.39 -13.89 12.74
C TYR A 675 20.63 -14.15 14.24
N ASP A 676 21.26 -13.19 14.92
CA ASP A 676 21.23 -13.07 16.38
C ASP A 676 19.94 -12.36 16.86
N GLY A 677 19.76 -12.26 18.18
CA GLY A 677 18.61 -11.57 18.77
C GLY A 677 18.60 -10.03 18.61
N GLY A 678 19.57 -9.43 17.93
CA GLY A 678 19.58 -8.01 17.55
C GLY A 678 19.31 -7.77 16.06
N GLY A 679 19.01 -8.82 15.30
CA GLY A 679 18.86 -8.74 13.85
C GLY A 679 20.20 -8.63 13.12
N ASN A 680 21.29 -9.10 13.72
CA ASN A 680 22.58 -9.18 13.03
C ASN A 680 22.73 -10.53 12.34
N ILE A 681 23.01 -10.54 11.03
CA ILE A 681 23.35 -11.77 10.31
C ILE A 681 24.60 -12.37 10.94
N VAL A 682 24.52 -13.59 11.46
CA VAL A 682 25.64 -14.35 12.04
C VAL A 682 26.20 -15.39 11.08
N ALA A 683 25.36 -15.92 10.18
CA ALA A 683 25.79 -16.85 9.15
C ALA A 683 24.96 -16.74 7.87
N VAL A 684 25.61 -16.97 6.73
CA VAL A 684 24.96 -17.16 5.42
C VAL A 684 25.43 -18.48 4.84
N LYS A 685 24.52 -19.41 4.59
CA LYS A 685 24.81 -20.71 3.98
C LYS A 685 24.31 -20.72 2.54
N SER A 686 25.17 -21.17 1.61
CA SER A 686 24.81 -21.29 0.20
C SER A 686 24.67 -22.75 -0.21
N PHE A 687 23.66 -23.04 -1.01
CA PHE A 687 23.36 -24.35 -1.59
C PHE A 687 23.13 -24.21 -3.09
N ASN A 688 23.18 -25.33 -3.82
CA ASN A 688 22.59 -25.37 -5.15
C ASN A 688 21.09 -25.09 -5.08
N TYR A 689 20.54 -24.51 -6.15
CA TYR A 689 19.11 -24.19 -6.23
C TYR A 689 18.22 -25.37 -5.81
N SER A 690 17.47 -25.18 -4.72
CA SER A 690 16.73 -26.23 -4.00
C SER A 690 15.28 -25.84 -3.69
N TYR A 691 14.65 -25.07 -4.59
CA TYR A 691 13.23 -24.68 -4.45
C TYR A 691 12.32 -25.89 -4.23
N GLY A 692 11.36 -25.76 -3.30
CA GLY A 692 10.42 -26.81 -2.94
C GLY A 692 10.97 -27.86 -1.97
N ILE A 693 12.25 -27.79 -1.60
CA ILE A 693 12.84 -28.63 -0.55
C ILE A 693 12.80 -27.86 0.77
N PRO A 694 12.19 -28.40 1.85
CA PRO A 694 12.21 -27.78 3.17
C PRO A 694 13.62 -27.54 3.71
N ALA A 695 13.82 -26.46 4.47
CA ALA A 695 15.16 -26.07 4.95
C ALA A 695 15.84 -27.14 5.84
N ASN A 696 15.06 -27.93 6.59
CA ASN A 696 15.54 -29.03 7.43
C ASN A 696 15.95 -30.29 6.62
N GLU A 697 15.61 -30.36 5.34
CA GLU A 697 15.96 -31.46 4.42
C GLU A 697 17.13 -31.11 3.50
N LEU A 698 17.64 -29.87 3.55
CA LEU A 698 18.79 -29.45 2.76
C LEU A 698 20.05 -30.22 3.20
N ASN A 699 20.77 -30.74 2.20
CA ASN A 699 22.02 -31.51 2.37
C ASN A 699 23.21 -30.61 2.81
N LYS A 700 24.46 -31.08 2.65
CA LYS A 700 25.66 -30.28 2.91
C LYS A 700 25.69 -28.99 2.08
N TYR A 701 25.82 -27.84 2.74
CA TYR A 701 26.01 -26.54 2.09
C TYR A 701 27.32 -26.50 1.29
N GLU A 702 27.35 -25.73 0.21
CA GLU A 702 28.56 -25.50 -0.60
C GLU A 702 29.53 -24.56 0.10
N SER A 703 29.00 -23.53 0.75
CA SER A 703 29.79 -22.57 1.52
C SER A 703 29.00 -22.02 2.70
N GLN A 704 29.72 -21.58 3.73
CA GLN A 704 29.16 -20.87 4.87
C GLN A 704 30.04 -19.66 5.18
N GLU A 705 29.43 -18.48 5.19
CA GLU A 705 30.05 -17.24 5.63
C GLU A 705 29.65 -16.94 7.06
N ASN A 706 30.61 -16.73 7.95
CA ASN A 706 30.36 -16.37 9.35
C ASN A 706 30.70 -14.90 9.61
N TYR A 707 29.87 -14.26 10.41
CA TYR A 707 29.93 -12.85 10.76
C TYR A 707 30.18 -12.72 12.26
N PHE A 708 31.19 -11.94 12.63
CA PHE A 708 31.61 -11.76 14.02
C PHE A 708 31.48 -10.30 14.42
N TYR A 709 30.80 -10.05 15.53
CA TYR A 709 30.46 -8.71 16.02
C TYR A 709 31.22 -8.35 17.29
N ASN A 710 31.27 -7.06 17.61
CA ASN A 710 31.90 -6.52 18.80
C ASN A 710 31.09 -6.88 20.07
N ASP A 711 31.75 -7.40 21.12
CA ASP A 711 31.07 -7.81 22.35
C ASP A 711 30.40 -6.65 23.12
N LYS A 712 30.96 -5.44 23.03
CA LYS A 712 30.44 -4.23 23.70
C LYS A 712 29.40 -3.51 22.87
N PHE A 713 29.54 -3.55 21.56
CA PHE A 713 28.60 -2.93 20.63
C PHE A 713 28.19 -3.93 19.56
N LYS A 714 27.22 -4.78 19.92
CA LYS A 714 26.90 -6.01 19.17
C LYS A 714 26.41 -5.83 17.74
N ASP A 715 26.03 -4.62 17.35
CA ASP A 715 25.62 -4.34 15.97
C ASP A 715 26.81 -3.95 15.06
N GLN A 716 28.00 -3.78 15.64
CA GLN A 716 29.23 -3.43 14.93
C GLN A 716 29.98 -4.70 14.49
N LEU A 717 30.01 -4.95 13.17
CA LEU A 717 30.68 -6.11 12.56
C LEU A 717 32.19 -5.94 12.57
N ILE A 718 32.94 -6.81 13.25
CA ILE A 718 34.40 -6.69 13.38
C ILE A 718 35.18 -7.66 12.47
N ARG A 719 34.56 -8.76 12.01
CA ARG A 719 35.21 -9.69 11.09
C ARG A 719 34.19 -10.49 10.28
N VAL A 720 34.46 -10.66 8.99
CA VAL A 720 33.69 -11.50 8.08
C VAL A 720 34.62 -12.02 6.98
N ARG A 721 34.41 -13.26 6.50
CA ARG A 721 35.30 -13.92 5.51
C ARG A 721 36.79 -13.89 5.91
N GLY A 722 37.08 -13.98 7.21
CA GLY A 722 38.45 -13.92 7.76
C GLY A 722 39.13 -12.55 7.67
N LYS A 723 38.38 -11.49 7.37
CA LYS A 723 38.88 -10.13 7.17
C LYS A 723 38.32 -9.18 8.22
N ASP A 724 39.19 -8.40 8.84
CA ASP A 724 38.85 -7.53 9.96
C ASP A 724 38.30 -6.17 9.53
N ILE A 725 37.45 -5.60 10.37
CA ILE A 725 36.90 -4.25 10.27
C ILE A 725 37.13 -3.56 11.61
N THR A 726 37.65 -2.34 11.57
CA THR A 726 37.81 -1.49 12.76
C THR A 726 37.15 -0.15 12.53
N TYR A 727 36.71 0.50 13.61
CA TYR A 727 35.89 1.71 13.55
C TYR A 727 36.52 2.86 14.34
N ASP A 728 36.17 4.09 13.97
CA ASP A 728 36.37 5.27 14.79
C ASP A 728 35.39 5.31 15.97
N ASP A 729 35.50 6.38 16.76
CA ASP A 729 34.76 6.50 18.00
C ASP A 729 33.27 6.77 17.86
N VAL A 730 32.80 7.11 16.65
CA VAL A 730 31.38 7.31 16.30
C VAL A 730 30.85 6.24 15.35
N GLY A 731 31.60 5.15 15.14
CA GLY A 731 31.13 3.98 14.40
C GLY A 731 31.27 4.05 12.89
N ASN A 732 32.19 4.87 12.37
CA ASN A 732 32.61 4.83 10.97
C ASN A 732 33.79 3.87 10.79
N PRO A 733 33.82 3.00 9.76
CA PRO A 733 34.93 2.08 9.56
C PRO A 733 36.19 2.84 9.12
N ILE A 734 37.32 2.58 9.77
CA ILE A 734 38.65 3.15 9.44
C ILE A 734 39.54 2.15 8.71
N ARG A 735 39.36 0.85 8.99
CA ARG A 735 39.92 -0.27 8.23
C ARG A 735 38.74 -1.16 7.87
N TYR A 736 38.53 -1.42 6.57
CA TYR A 736 37.39 -2.19 6.10
C TYR A 736 37.85 -3.46 5.38
N MET A 737 37.51 -4.61 5.98
CA MET A 737 37.79 -5.96 5.47
C MET A 737 39.25 -6.19 5.07
N ASN A 738 40.20 -5.59 5.79
CA ASN A 738 41.63 -5.54 5.43
C ASN A 738 41.93 -5.04 4.01
N LYS A 739 40.92 -4.54 3.27
CA LYS A 739 40.99 -4.14 1.87
C LYS A 739 41.18 -2.63 1.74
N TYR A 740 40.54 -1.87 2.63
CA TYR A 740 40.55 -0.41 2.57
C TYR A 740 40.97 0.23 3.88
N SER A 741 41.67 1.36 3.78
CA SER A 741 41.74 2.39 4.82
C SER A 741 40.79 3.52 4.44
N MET A 742 40.04 4.05 5.39
CA MET A 742 38.95 4.99 5.12
C MET A 742 39.02 6.19 6.06
N LYS A 743 38.80 7.39 5.52
CA LYS A 743 38.73 8.64 6.31
C LYS A 743 37.39 9.30 6.13
N TRP A 744 36.91 9.95 7.19
CA TRP A 744 35.57 10.54 7.24
C TRP A 744 35.65 12.04 7.57
N SER A 745 34.79 12.83 6.96
CA SER A 745 34.57 14.26 7.21
C SER A 745 33.13 14.49 7.66
N PHE A 746 32.81 15.69 8.18
CA PHE A 746 31.47 16.03 8.66
C PHE A 746 30.89 15.02 9.66
N GLY A 747 31.77 14.40 10.46
CA GLY A 747 31.43 13.36 11.44
C GLY A 747 31.11 11.97 10.87
N ASN A 748 30.50 11.87 9.68
CA ASN A 748 30.05 10.59 9.13
C ASN A 748 30.00 10.50 7.59
N LYS A 749 30.70 11.38 6.87
CA LYS A 749 30.75 11.40 5.41
C LYS A 749 32.09 10.86 4.91
N LEU A 750 32.08 9.84 4.05
CA LEU A 750 33.30 9.20 3.57
C LEU A 750 34.10 10.17 2.71
N SER A 751 35.28 10.58 3.14
CA SER A 751 36.09 11.58 2.45
C SER A 751 37.21 10.98 1.60
N GLU A 752 37.71 9.80 1.98
CA GLU A 752 38.87 9.17 1.33
C GLU A 752 38.83 7.65 1.49
N ILE A 753 39.24 6.93 0.45
CA ILE A 753 39.49 5.50 0.45
C ILE A 753 40.89 5.24 -0.10
N ASP A 754 41.72 4.54 0.67
CA ASP A 754 42.97 3.96 0.22
C ASP A 754 42.83 2.43 0.13
N ASN A 755 43.47 1.81 -0.84
CA ASN A 755 43.53 0.35 -0.94
C ASN A 755 44.51 -0.27 0.07
N GLU A 756 44.64 -1.59 0.07
CA GLU A 756 45.49 -2.33 1.00
C GLU A 756 46.98 -1.92 0.96
N SER A 757 47.47 -1.44 -0.19
CA SER A 757 48.83 -0.94 -0.37
C SER A 757 49.06 0.50 0.14
N GLY A 758 48.01 1.17 0.65
CA GLY A 758 48.05 2.57 1.05
C GLY A 758 47.93 3.56 -0.13
N LYS A 759 47.63 3.08 -1.35
CA LYS A 759 47.35 3.95 -2.49
C LYS A 759 45.90 4.45 -2.39
N LYS A 760 45.75 5.76 -2.37
CA LYS A 760 44.47 6.47 -2.54
C LYS A 760 43.80 6.08 -3.86
N ILE A 761 42.57 5.58 -3.76
CA ILE A 761 41.74 5.18 -4.91
C ILE A 761 40.52 6.06 -5.10
N ALA A 762 40.07 6.76 -4.06
CA ALA A 762 39.01 7.76 -4.17
C ALA A 762 39.08 8.83 -3.07
N GLU A 763 38.68 10.03 -3.43
CA GLU A 763 38.31 11.11 -2.52
C GLU A 763 36.92 11.64 -2.88
N TYR A 764 36.15 12.06 -1.88
CA TYR A 764 34.80 12.58 -2.08
C TYR A 764 34.61 13.92 -1.38
N LYS A 765 33.79 14.78 -1.98
CA LYS A 765 33.33 16.04 -1.36
C LYS A 765 31.82 16.14 -1.39
N TYR A 766 31.28 16.86 -0.40
CA TYR A 766 29.85 16.95 -0.15
C TYR A 766 29.42 18.41 -0.07
N ASP A 767 28.16 18.66 -0.43
CA ASP A 767 27.53 19.96 -0.27
C ASP A 767 26.91 20.14 1.13
N MET A 768 26.28 21.29 1.36
CA MET A 768 25.62 21.66 2.61
C MET A 768 24.49 20.71 3.04
N ASN A 769 23.93 19.95 2.11
CA ASN A 769 22.87 18.96 2.37
C ASN A 769 23.44 17.56 2.61
N GLY A 770 24.77 17.41 2.57
CA GLY A 770 25.47 16.13 2.71
C GLY A 770 25.40 15.26 1.45
N ARG A 771 25.06 15.82 0.28
CA ARG A 771 25.06 15.12 -1.01
C ARG A 771 26.46 15.16 -1.61
N ARG A 772 26.95 14.03 -2.16
CA ARG A 772 28.26 13.93 -2.80
C ARG A 772 28.27 14.72 -4.11
N VAL A 773 29.00 15.82 -4.16
CA VAL A 773 29.09 16.70 -5.35
C VAL A 773 30.40 16.54 -6.13
N CYS A 774 31.38 15.84 -5.56
CA CYS A 774 32.65 15.54 -6.24
C CYS A 774 33.20 14.16 -5.86
N LYS A 775 33.79 13.46 -6.83
CA LYS A 775 34.59 12.24 -6.69
C LYS A 775 35.89 12.38 -7.47
N ASN A 776 37.03 12.15 -6.82
CA ASN A 776 38.35 12.12 -7.44
C ASN A 776 38.96 10.73 -7.29
N THR A 777 39.19 10.00 -8.38
CA THR A 777 39.81 8.66 -8.35
C THR A 777 41.30 8.69 -8.70
N GLY A 778 41.92 9.87 -8.72
CA GLY A 778 43.29 10.10 -9.16
C GLY A 778 43.40 10.33 -10.68
N ASP A 779 42.72 9.50 -11.48
CA ASP A 779 42.74 9.59 -12.95
C ASP A 779 41.61 10.47 -13.51
N SER A 780 40.59 10.75 -12.70
CA SER A 780 39.39 11.50 -13.11
C SER A 780 38.78 12.24 -11.93
N ILE A 781 38.37 13.49 -12.17
CA ILE A 781 37.54 14.29 -11.26
C ILE A 781 36.13 14.33 -11.85
N THR A 782 35.19 13.75 -11.12
CA THR A 782 33.79 13.65 -11.48
C THR A 782 32.95 14.56 -10.57
N LYS A 783 32.16 15.45 -11.16
CA LYS A 783 31.18 16.31 -10.49
C LYS A 783 29.78 15.73 -10.61
N TYR A 784 28.94 16.01 -9.61
CA TYR A 784 27.57 15.55 -9.51
C TYR A 784 26.62 16.72 -9.25
N TYR A 785 25.51 16.75 -9.99
CA TYR A 785 24.48 17.79 -9.89
C TYR A 785 23.11 17.17 -9.67
N TYR A 786 22.36 17.78 -8.75
CA TYR A 786 21.13 17.22 -8.22
C TYR A 786 19.94 18.14 -8.47
N ASP A 787 18.77 17.54 -8.63
CA ASP A 787 17.47 18.18 -8.45
C ASP A 787 16.85 17.57 -7.20
N GLU A 788 16.70 18.37 -6.14
CA GLU A 788 16.40 17.89 -4.78
C GLU A 788 17.35 16.74 -4.36
N ASP A 789 16.88 15.51 -4.25
CA ASP A 789 17.68 14.34 -3.88
C ASP A 789 18.08 13.44 -5.08
N LYS A 790 17.66 13.80 -6.30
CA LYS A 790 17.89 13.01 -7.52
C LYS A 790 19.14 13.48 -8.25
N LEU A 791 20.06 12.55 -8.55
CA LEU A 791 21.23 12.84 -9.37
C LEU A 791 20.81 13.04 -10.83
N ILE A 792 20.92 14.25 -11.37
CA ILE A 792 20.51 14.57 -12.75
C ILE A 792 21.69 14.54 -13.72
N LEU A 793 22.87 15.00 -13.29
CA LEU A 793 24.05 15.06 -14.15
C LEU A 793 25.29 14.60 -13.38
N GLN A 794 26.05 13.71 -14.02
CA GLN A 794 27.43 13.40 -13.67
C GLN A 794 28.36 13.83 -14.82
N LYS A 795 29.42 14.57 -14.51
CA LYS A 795 30.38 15.09 -15.51
C LYS A 795 31.82 14.95 -15.03
N ASN A 796 32.71 14.45 -15.89
CA ASN A 796 34.17 14.59 -15.76
C ASN A 796 34.74 15.23 -17.03
N ASP A 797 36.06 15.29 -17.22
CA ASP A 797 36.63 15.96 -18.41
C ASP A 797 36.29 15.26 -19.74
N LYS A 798 35.98 13.95 -19.72
CA LYS A 798 35.77 13.10 -20.90
C LYS A 798 34.30 12.77 -21.15
N GLU A 799 33.49 12.74 -20.10
CA GLU A 799 32.19 12.09 -20.08
C GLU A 799 31.13 12.99 -19.46
N ALA A 800 29.91 12.96 -20.00
CA ALA A 800 28.71 13.54 -19.44
C ALA A 800 27.60 12.48 -19.44
N ILE A 801 27.00 12.24 -18.27
CA ILE A 801 25.86 11.33 -18.10
C ILE A 801 24.71 12.13 -17.51
N TRP A 802 23.64 12.29 -18.29
CA TRP A 802 22.37 12.86 -17.83
C TRP A 802 21.43 11.73 -17.45
N PHE A 803 20.98 11.67 -16.20
CA PHE A 803 20.05 10.64 -15.73
C PHE A 803 18.60 11.09 -15.91
N ASN A 804 17.74 10.14 -16.25
CA ASN A 804 16.32 10.38 -16.49
C ASN A 804 15.51 9.52 -15.51
N TYR A 805 14.53 10.12 -14.85
CA TYR A 805 13.63 9.46 -13.90
C TYR A 805 12.20 9.54 -14.39
N ASP A 806 11.29 8.73 -13.85
CA ASP A 806 9.85 9.00 -13.96
C ASP A 806 9.39 9.97 -12.87
N VAL A 807 8.11 10.37 -12.90
CA VAL A 807 7.51 11.26 -11.88
C VAL A 807 7.65 10.71 -10.45
N TYR A 808 7.85 9.41 -10.30
CA TYR A 808 8.00 8.74 -9.01
C TYR A 808 9.44 8.59 -8.56
N GLY A 809 10.39 9.12 -9.34
CA GLY A 809 11.81 9.04 -9.05
C GLY A 809 12.44 7.69 -9.37
N ILE A 810 11.77 6.81 -10.12
CA ILE A 810 12.38 5.56 -10.59
C ILE A 810 13.21 5.88 -11.84
N PRO A 811 14.48 5.45 -11.94
CA PRO A 811 15.29 5.64 -13.15
C PRO A 811 14.62 5.00 -14.37
N ILE A 812 14.53 5.73 -15.47
CA ILE A 812 13.99 5.26 -16.76
C ILE A 812 15.03 5.27 -17.88
N GLY A 813 16.15 5.98 -17.71
CA GLY A 813 17.25 5.96 -18.67
C GLY A 813 18.39 6.91 -18.30
N PHE A 814 19.37 6.99 -19.19
CA PHE A 814 20.43 7.98 -19.13
C PHE A 814 20.93 8.32 -20.53
N LYS A 815 21.46 9.53 -20.69
CA LYS A 815 22.12 10.00 -21.91
C LYS A 815 23.61 10.16 -21.66
N TYR A 816 24.41 9.27 -22.26
CA TYR A 816 25.86 9.27 -22.18
C TYR A 816 26.46 9.89 -23.44
N ASN A 817 27.17 11.01 -23.31
CA ASN A 817 27.85 11.72 -24.41
C ASN A 817 26.97 11.91 -25.66
N GLY A 818 25.70 12.25 -25.48
CA GLY A 818 24.75 12.47 -26.58
C GLY A 818 23.89 11.25 -26.95
N VAL A 819 24.29 10.04 -26.54
CA VAL A 819 23.59 8.79 -26.86
C VAL A 819 22.65 8.39 -25.74
N GLN A 820 21.38 8.14 -26.07
CA GLN A 820 20.35 7.74 -25.10
C GLN A 820 20.37 6.22 -24.86
N TYR A 821 20.25 5.84 -23.59
CA TYR A 821 20.05 4.49 -23.11
C TYR A 821 18.84 4.44 -22.18
N ILE A 822 18.18 3.29 -22.14
CA ILE A 822 16.88 3.14 -21.48
C ILE A 822 16.97 1.99 -20.47
N TYR A 823 16.54 2.24 -19.24
CA TYR A 823 16.57 1.23 -18.18
C TYR A 823 15.31 0.38 -18.17
N ASN A 824 15.49 -0.93 -18.08
CA ASN A 824 14.46 -1.82 -17.59
C ASN A 824 14.65 -2.03 -16.08
N THR A 825 13.57 -1.90 -15.32
CA THR A 825 13.56 -2.07 -13.87
C THR A 825 12.64 -3.21 -13.47
N ASP A 826 12.91 -3.89 -12.36
CA ASP A 826 11.91 -4.73 -11.71
C ASP A 826 10.84 -3.87 -11.00
N GLU A 827 9.83 -4.50 -10.37
CA GLU A 827 8.78 -3.77 -9.62
C GLU A 827 9.26 -3.12 -8.34
N GLN A 828 10.51 -3.41 -7.98
CA GLN A 828 11.23 -3.02 -6.80
C GLN A 828 12.13 -1.80 -7.07
N GLY A 829 12.27 -1.39 -8.35
CA GLY A 829 13.06 -0.26 -8.81
C GLY A 829 14.53 -0.58 -9.11
N SER A 830 14.95 -1.85 -9.07
CA SER A 830 16.31 -2.26 -9.45
C SER A 830 16.44 -2.35 -10.96
N ILE A 831 17.53 -1.84 -11.50
CA ILE A 831 17.83 -1.90 -12.94
C ILE A 831 18.27 -3.32 -13.29
N THR A 832 17.43 -4.05 -14.01
CA THR A 832 17.68 -5.43 -14.47
C THR A 832 18.27 -5.48 -15.87
N GLY A 833 18.15 -4.40 -16.65
CA GLY A 833 18.77 -4.31 -17.96
C GLY A 833 18.84 -2.91 -18.56
N ILE A 834 19.65 -2.76 -19.60
CA ILE A 834 19.82 -1.52 -20.38
C ILE A 834 19.52 -1.82 -21.84
N TYR A 835 18.73 -0.95 -22.46
CA TYR A 835 18.33 -1.03 -23.85
C TYR A 835 18.88 0.17 -24.62
N ASN A 836 19.26 -0.05 -25.88
CA ASN A 836 19.56 1.05 -26.80
C ASN A 836 18.27 1.62 -27.41
N THR A 837 18.40 2.72 -28.16
CA THR A 837 17.25 3.39 -28.81
C THR A 837 16.59 2.58 -29.93
N ALA A 838 17.19 1.46 -30.34
CA ALA A 838 16.59 0.51 -31.29
C ALA A 838 15.77 -0.59 -30.59
N GLY A 839 15.65 -0.55 -29.26
CA GLY A 839 14.92 -1.54 -28.47
C GLY A 839 15.65 -2.86 -28.25
N LYS A 840 16.97 -2.90 -28.50
CA LYS A 840 17.79 -4.07 -28.20
C LYS A 840 18.32 -3.99 -26.76
N LYS A 841 18.09 -5.04 -25.96
CA LYS A 841 18.75 -5.23 -24.66
C LYS A 841 20.26 -5.42 -24.89
N ILE A 842 21.07 -4.56 -24.30
CA ILE A 842 22.53 -4.58 -24.43
C ILE A 842 23.25 -4.90 -23.12
N VAL A 843 22.62 -4.71 -21.96
CA VAL A 843 23.17 -5.09 -20.64
C VAL A 843 22.08 -5.79 -19.83
N GLU A 844 22.49 -6.76 -19.01
CA GLU A 844 21.65 -7.46 -18.04
C GLU A 844 22.36 -7.63 -16.71
N TYR A 845 21.63 -7.35 -15.62
CA TYR A 845 22.08 -7.53 -14.24
C TYR A 845 21.16 -8.50 -13.51
N ILE A 846 21.75 -9.46 -12.81
CA ILE A 846 21.05 -10.41 -11.94
C ILE A 846 21.53 -10.14 -10.52
N TYR A 847 20.59 -9.91 -9.60
CA TYR A 847 20.87 -9.64 -8.19
C TYR A 847 20.42 -10.81 -7.32
N ASN A 848 21.04 -10.97 -6.15
CA ASN A 848 20.40 -11.68 -5.03
C ASN A 848 19.44 -10.74 -4.27
N GLY A 849 18.72 -11.27 -3.29
CA GLY A 849 17.74 -10.53 -2.48
C GLY A 849 18.31 -9.33 -1.72
N TRP A 850 19.63 -9.28 -1.53
CA TRP A 850 20.36 -8.19 -0.87
C TRP A 850 21.01 -7.19 -1.85
N GLY A 851 20.76 -7.34 -3.15
CA GLY A 851 21.27 -6.41 -4.17
C GLY A 851 22.73 -6.62 -4.56
N GLU A 852 23.33 -7.77 -4.24
CA GLU A 852 24.64 -8.14 -4.79
C GLU A 852 24.45 -8.64 -6.22
N ILE A 853 25.27 -8.13 -7.15
CA ILE A 853 25.24 -8.56 -8.55
C ILE A 853 25.87 -9.95 -8.63
N VAL A 854 25.04 -10.98 -8.83
CA VAL A 854 25.49 -12.37 -8.97
C VAL A 854 25.87 -12.72 -10.41
N ASN A 855 25.34 -11.98 -11.38
CA ASN A 855 25.72 -12.09 -12.78
C ASN A 855 25.53 -10.76 -13.53
N GLN A 856 26.43 -10.47 -14.45
CA GLN A 856 26.39 -9.32 -15.35
C GLN A 856 26.81 -9.76 -16.75
N SER A 857 25.99 -9.46 -17.75
CA SER A 857 26.26 -9.84 -19.14
C SER A 857 25.90 -8.74 -20.15
N GLY A 858 26.36 -8.92 -21.39
CA GLY A 858 26.17 -7.95 -22.47
C GLY A 858 27.37 -7.02 -22.67
N ASP A 859 27.09 -5.77 -23.02
CA ASP A 859 28.06 -4.71 -23.25
C ASP A 859 28.73 -4.28 -21.95
N LYS A 860 30.01 -4.67 -21.79
CA LYS A 860 30.77 -4.43 -20.57
C LYS A 860 31.10 -2.95 -20.35
N GLU A 861 31.29 -2.18 -21.43
CA GLU A 861 31.64 -0.78 -21.34
C GLU A 861 30.44 0.02 -20.82
N ILE A 862 29.26 -0.19 -21.41
CA ILE A 862 28.02 0.46 -20.95
C ILE A 862 27.64 0.01 -19.54
N ALA A 863 27.86 -1.26 -19.20
CA ALA A 863 27.61 -1.74 -17.84
C ALA A 863 28.52 -1.05 -16.80
N GLN A 864 29.79 -0.82 -17.13
CA GLN A 864 30.74 -0.11 -16.27
C GLN A 864 30.44 1.39 -16.17
N ILE A 865 30.01 2.02 -17.26
CA ILE A 865 29.61 3.44 -17.29
C ILE A 865 28.38 3.68 -16.41
N ASN A 866 27.44 2.72 -16.37
CA ASN A 866 26.19 2.84 -15.63
C ASN A 866 26.38 2.71 -14.10
N PRO A 867 26.20 3.79 -13.32
CA PRO A 867 26.32 3.71 -11.87
C PRO A 867 24.99 3.36 -11.18
N LEU A 868 23.83 3.64 -11.78
CA LEU A 868 22.54 3.33 -11.15
C LEU A 868 22.24 1.84 -11.32
N ARG A 869 22.05 1.09 -10.22
CA ARG A 869 21.87 -0.38 -10.26
C ARG A 869 20.72 -0.84 -9.35
N TYR A 870 21.03 -1.58 -8.29
CA TYR A 870 20.06 -2.08 -7.31
C TYR A 870 19.23 -0.94 -6.72
N ARG A 871 17.89 -1.04 -6.77
CA ARG A 871 16.93 0.02 -6.37
C ARG A 871 17.13 1.40 -7.01
N GLY A 872 17.96 1.51 -8.05
CA GLY A 872 18.39 2.79 -8.61
C GLY A 872 19.48 3.50 -7.80
N TYR A 873 20.15 2.81 -6.87
CA TYR A 873 21.26 3.36 -6.11
C TYR A 873 22.51 3.53 -6.95
N TYR A 874 23.33 4.51 -6.59
CA TYR A 874 24.61 4.77 -7.20
C TYR A 874 25.65 3.76 -6.69
N TYR A 875 26.19 2.92 -7.57
CA TYR A 875 27.23 1.95 -7.27
C TYR A 875 28.62 2.53 -7.57
N ASP A 876 29.47 2.57 -6.55
CA ASP A 876 30.88 2.96 -6.69
C ASP A 876 31.74 1.76 -7.04
N GLU A 877 32.12 1.64 -8.31
CA GLU A 877 32.97 0.55 -8.83
C GLU A 877 34.28 0.40 -8.06
N GLU A 878 34.89 1.50 -7.63
CA GLU A 878 36.18 1.47 -6.95
C GLU A 878 36.12 0.83 -5.55
N SER A 879 34.96 0.91 -4.88
CA SER A 879 34.78 0.42 -3.51
C SER A 879 33.95 -0.85 -3.45
N GLY A 880 32.97 -0.99 -4.35
CA GLY A 880 31.92 -2.01 -4.32
C GLY A 880 30.74 -1.63 -3.42
N PHE A 881 30.58 -0.36 -3.07
CA PHE A 881 29.50 0.15 -2.22
C PHE A 881 28.41 0.84 -3.03
N TYR A 882 27.19 0.75 -2.52
CA TYR A 882 26.08 1.62 -2.91
C TYR A 882 26.11 2.89 -2.07
N TYR A 883 26.18 4.05 -2.72
CA TYR A 883 26.04 5.35 -2.08
C TYR A 883 24.55 5.70 -1.92
N LEU A 884 24.11 5.84 -0.67
CA LEU A 884 22.71 6.10 -0.29
C LEU A 884 22.57 7.47 0.37
N ASN A 885 23.18 8.50 -0.22
CA ASN A 885 23.23 9.86 0.32
C ASN A 885 23.95 9.97 1.67
N ASN A 886 23.31 9.62 2.79
CA ASN A 886 23.90 9.79 4.11
C ASN A 886 24.88 8.69 4.51
N ARG A 887 24.72 7.49 3.95
CA ARG A 887 25.49 6.29 4.30
C ARG A 887 25.89 5.50 3.06
N TYR A 888 26.73 4.51 3.29
CA TYR A 888 27.16 3.56 2.27
C TYR A 888 26.68 2.15 2.63
N TYR A 889 26.10 1.47 1.66
CA TYR A 889 25.60 0.11 1.78
C TYR A 889 26.53 -0.87 1.06
N ALA A 890 26.97 -1.92 1.76
CA ALA A 890 27.77 -2.98 1.19
C ALA A 890 26.93 -4.25 1.00
N SER A 891 26.36 -4.44 -0.19
CA SER A 891 25.53 -5.61 -0.51
C SER A 891 26.26 -6.94 -0.32
N SER A 892 27.57 -6.97 -0.58
CA SER A 892 28.42 -8.16 -0.38
C SER A 892 28.42 -8.70 1.06
N ILE A 893 28.19 -7.84 2.06
CA ILE A 893 28.06 -8.22 3.48
C ILE A 893 26.70 -7.86 4.08
N LYS A 894 25.75 -7.39 3.24
CA LYS A 894 24.32 -7.26 3.56
C LYS A 894 24.02 -6.23 4.66
N ARG A 895 24.87 -5.19 4.78
CA ARG A 895 24.79 -4.18 5.87
C ARG A 895 25.20 -2.78 5.43
N MET A 896 24.72 -1.77 6.16
CA MET A 896 25.30 -0.43 6.11
C MET A 896 26.71 -0.47 6.72
N ILE A 897 27.66 0.25 6.13
CA ILE A 897 29.05 0.18 6.61
C ILE A 897 29.31 1.12 7.81
N ASN A 898 28.53 2.20 7.92
CA ASN A 898 28.63 3.20 8.98
C ASN A 898 27.29 3.37 9.71
N MET A 899 27.36 3.91 10.93
CA MET A 899 26.24 4.06 11.84
C MET A 899 25.15 5.02 11.31
N ASP A 900 23.88 4.71 11.57
CA ASP A 900 22.76 5.63 11.37
C ASP A 900 22.86 6.87 12.28
N ARG A 901 22.36 8.02 11.80
CA ARG A 901 22.17 9.21 12.64
C ARG A 901 20.98 9.08 13.58
N TYR A 902 20.02 8.22 13.25
CA TYR A 902 18.88 7.92 14.11
C TYR A 902 19.18 6.67 14.93
N THR A 903 19.06 6.80 16.24
CA THR A 903 19.19 5.66 17.17
C THR A 903 17.94 4.79 17.21
N ASP A 904 16.87 5.21 16.54
CA ASP A 904 15.60 4.51 16.42
C ASP A 904 14.96 4.92 15.09
N THR A 905 14.76 3.98 14.19
CA THR A 905 14.04 4.21 12.92
C THR A 905 12.52 4.27 13.14
N GLY A 906 12.02 3.80 14.28
CA GLY A 906 10.60 3.63 14.58
C GLY A 906 9.97 2.37 13.97
N PHE A 907 10.76 1.50 13.32
CA PHE A 907 10.27 0.32 12.59
C PHE A 907 10.65 -1.02 13.25
N GLY A 908 9.65 -1.87 13.50
CA GLY A 908 9.93 -3.26 13.85
C GLY A 908 10.72 -3.43 15.16
N MET A 909 11.30 -4.61 15.37
CA MET A 909 12.08 -4.91 16.59
C MET A 909 13.52 -4.39 16.52
N PHE A 910 14.01 -4.17 15.31
CA PHE A 910 15.41 -3.89 15.01
C PHE A 910 15.69 -2.42 14.71
N SER A 911 14.74 -1.53 15.00
CA SER A 911 14.86 -0.08 14.74
C SER A 911 16.07 0.58 15.38
N HIS A 912 16.64 -0.05 16.40
CA HIS A 912 17.84 0.40 17.12
C HIS A 912 19.14 -0.23 16.61
N ASN A 913 19.08 -1.13 15.63
CA ASN A 913 20.24 -1.69 14.95
C ASN A 913 20.72 -0.70 13.90
N MET A 914 21.66 0.15 14.27
CA MET A 914 22.11 1.29 13.45
C MET A 914 22.93 0.90 12.22
N TYR A 915 23.14 -0.39 11.95
CA TYR A 915 23.85 -0.90 10.77
C TYR A 915 22.96 -1.77 9.87
N ALA A 916 21.72 -2.05 10.28
CA ALA A 916 20.78 -2.85 9.50
C ALA A 916 20.44 -2.16 8.18
N TYR A 917 20.43 -2.93 7.09
CA TYR A 917 19.88 -2.47 5.82
C TYR A 917 18.42 -2.91 5.75
N CYS A 918 17.50 -1.94 5.63
CA CYS A 918 16.07 -2.20 5.44
C CYS A 918 15.43 -3.13 6.50
N GLU A 919 15.85 -3.05 7.77
CA GLU A 919 15.36 -3.92 8.86
C GLU A 919 15.44 -5.42 8.53
N ASN A 920 16.44 -5.84 7.75
CA ASN A 920 16.60 -7.20 7.22
C ASN A 920 15.48 -7.68 6.27
N THR A 921 14.72 -6.75 5.70
CA THR A 921 13.71 -7.02 4.66
C THR A 921 14.09 -6.39 3.30
N PRO A 922 15.26 -6.72 2.74
CA PRO A 922 15.82 -6.04 1.56
C PRO A 922 15.01 -6.26 0.27
N VAL A 923 14.20 -7.30 0.19
CA VAL A 923 13.33 -7.59 -0.96
C VAL A 923 12.12 -6.65 -1.01
N ASN A 924 11.65 -6.19 0.16
CA ASN A 924 10.41 -5.42 0.29
C ASN A 924 10.62 -3.95 0.65
N ALA A 925 11.87 -3.51 0.85
CA ALA A 925 12.17 -2.15 1.24
C ALA A 925 13.42 -1.60 0.53
N SER A 926 13.52 -0.28 0.54
CA SER A 926 14.62 0.52 -0.01
C SER A 926 15.08 1.55 1.02
N ASN A 927 16.26 2.15 0.90
CA ASN A 927 16.74 3.21 1.79
C ASN A 927 17.43 4.35 1.02
N TYR A 928 16.66 5.14 0.27
CA TYR A 928 17.18 6.23 -0.57
C TYR A 928 17.84 7.37 0.23
N SER A 929 17.36 7.61 1.46
CA SER A 929 17.96 8.61 2.35
C SER A 929 19.26 8.14 2.99
N GLY A 930 19.49 6.84 2.96
CA GLY A 930 20.51 6.16 3.74
C GLY A 930 20.22 6.14 5.22
N ASN A 931 19.09 6.62 5.75
CA ASN A 931 18.78 6.52 7.19
C ASN A 931 17.60 5.57 7.41
N VAL A 932 16.41 6.01 7.02
CA VAL A 932 15.17 5.28 7.29
C VAL A 932 14.74 4.46 6.07
N PRO A 933 14.39 3.17 6.24
CA PRO A 933 13.82 2.37 5.17
C PRO A 933 12.46 2.87 4.69
N THR A 934 12.20 2.69 3.40
CA THR A 934 10.93 2.94 2.72
C THR A 934 10.45 1.62 2.13
N TRP A 935 9.31 1.13 2.62
CA TRP A 935 8.64 -0.06 2.13
C TRP A 935 8.15 0.13 0.69
N VAL A 936 8.32 -0.89 -0.14
CA VAL A 936 7.82 -0.93 -1.52
C VAL A 936 6.31 -1.21 -1.45
N THR A 937 5.51 -0.19 -1.13
CA THR A 937 4.06 -0.37 -0.97
C THR A 937 3.33 -0.55 -2.30
N LYS A 938 2.29 -1.40 -2.24
CA LYS A 938 1.23 -1.54 -3.23
C LYS A 938 0.57 -0.17 -3.46
N HIS A 939 0.73 0.40 -4.66
CA HIS A 939 0.03 1.59 -5.16
C HIS A 939 -0.29 2.71 -4.13
N SER A 940 0.69 3.52 -3.75
CA SER A 940 0.41 4.92 -3.37
C SER A 940 1.11 5.84 -4.34
N LYS A 941 0.45 6.04 -5.49
CA LYS A 941 0.85 6.99 -6.53
C LYS A 941 -0.30 7.97 -6.74
N SER A 942 -0.33 9.01 -5.92
CA SER A 942 -0.59 10.37 -6.41
C SER A 942 0.53 11.26 -5.86
N PRO A 943 1.20 12.05 -6.70
CA PRO A 943 2.10 13.11 -6.25
C PRO A 943 1.41 14.25 -5.47
N SER A 944 0.08 14.27 -5.32
CA SER A 944 -0.64 15.34 -4.58
C SER A 944 -0.86 15.09 -3.08
N GLY A 945 -0.25 14.06 -2.49
CA GLY A 945 -0.51 13.68 -1.09
C GLY A 945 0.72 13.35 -0.24
N LYS A 946 1.93 13.81 -0.60
CA LYS A 946 3.19 13.43 0.09
C LYS A 946 3.16 13.63 1.61
N ASN A 947 2.33 14.55 2.08
CA ASN A 947 2.21 14.85 3.49
C ASN A 947 0.87 14.46 4.11
N TYR A 948 -0.03 13.71 3.47
CA TYR A 948 -1.30 13.36 4.13
C TYR A 948 -1.67 11.90 3.92
N TYR A 949 -2.09 11.20 4.97
CA TYR A 949 -2.63 9.85 4.86
C TYR A 949 -3.91 9.69 5.69
N TRP A 950 -4.82 8.85 5.21
CA TRP A 950 -6.07 8.53 5.89
C TRP A 950 -5.87 7.34 6.82
N LYS A 951 -6.30 7.49 8.08
CA LYS A 951 -6.44 6.38 9.03
C LYS A 951 -7.91 6.19 9.35
N TYR A 952 -8.46 5.03 8.98
CA TYR A 952 -9.79 4.62 9.42
C TYR A 952 -9.72 4.24 10.91
N ILE A 953 -10.63 4.76 11.71
CA ILE A 953 -10.78 4.40 13.12
C ILE A 953 -12.14 3.72 13.23
N THR A 954 -12.21 2.49 13.72
CA THR A 954 -13.50 1.84 13.96
C THR A 954 -14.16 2.42 15.22
N ASN A 955 -15.49 2.59 15.17
CA ASN A 955 -16.42 2.88 16.26
C ASN A 955 -16.55 4.34 16.76
N ASN A 956 -17.27 5.20 16.01
CA ASN A 956 -18.40 6.01 16.53
C ASN A 956 -18.98 6.93 15.43
N SER A 957 -20.17 6.64 14.93
CA SER A 957 -20.89 7.47 13.95
C SER A 957 -21.64 8.67 14.56
N ASP A 958 -21.65 8.80 15.90
CA ASP A 958 -22.61 9.62 16.64
C ASP A 958 -22.05 10.91 17.28
N ILE A 959 -20.76 11.22 17.09
CA ILE A 959 -20.08 12.34 17.77
C ILE A 959 -19.74 13.43 16.75
N ASN A 960 -20.03 14.70 17.08
CA ASN A 960 -19.67 15.81 16.19
C ASN A 960 -18.17 16.17 16.27
N CYS A 961 -17.67 16.76 15.20
CA CYS A 961 -16.26 17.12 15.03
C CYS A 961 -15.70 18.07 16.11
N TYR A 962 -16.53 18.97 16.66
CA TYR A 962 -16.15 19.87 17.76
C TYR A 962 -15.88 19.12 19.05
N ALA A 963 -16.81 18.26 19.48
CA ALA A 963 -16.69 17.44 20.68
C ALA A 963 -15.42 16.60 20.62
N TYR A 964 -15.16 15.96 19.48
CA TYR A 964 -13.93 15.21 19.26
C TYR A 964 -12.67 16.10 19.25
N ALA A 965 -12.71 17.26 18.58
CA ALA A 965 -11.60 18.21 18.54
C ALA A 965 -11.19 18.69 19.94
N VAL A 966 -12.09 18.72 20.92
CA VAL A 966 -11.72 19.06 22.31
C VAL A 966 -11.65 17.87 23.26
N ASP A 967 -11.65 16.65 22.72
CA ASP A 967 -11.51 15.37 23.45
C ASP A 967 -12.71 15.05 24.36
N LEU A 968 -13.92 15.21 23.80
CA LEU A 968 -15.19 15.06 24.50
C LEU A 968 -16.02 13.97 23.83
N SER A 969 -15.74 12.72 24.19
CA SER A 969 -16.38 11.52 23.62
C SER A 969 -17.89 11.36 23.88
N LYS A 970 -18.53 12.28 24.62
CA LYS A 970 -19.95 12.18 25.02
C LYS A 970 -20.85 13.30 24.50
N ARG A 971 -20.30 14.32 23.81
CA ARG A 971 -21.10 15.49 23.39
C ARG A 971 -21.54 15.38 21.94
N LYS A 972 -22.80 15.73 21.70
CA LYS A 972 -23.44 15.61 20.37
C LYS A 972 -23.66 16.95 19.68
N ASP A 973 -23.61 18.09 20.39
CA ASP A 973 -23.83 19.43 19.81
C ASP A 973 -22.84 20.53 20.30
N PRO A 974 -22.37 21.47 19.45
CA PRO A 974 -21.40 22.50 19.85
C PRO A 974 -21.93 23.59 20.82
N GLY A 975 -23.21 23.57 21.18
CA GLY A 975 -23.86 24.51 22.12
C GLY A 975 -24.38 23.84 23.38
N GLU A 976 -24.06 22.56 23.60
CA GLU A 976 -24.65 21.74 24.65
C GLU A 976 -24.36 22.28 26.06
N ALA A 977 -23.16 22.83 26.33
CA ALA A 977 -22.83 23.33 27.68
C ALA A 977 -23.32 24.76 27.95
N CYS A 978 -23.61 25.54 26.91
CA CYS A 978 -24.28 26.84 27.05
C CYS A 978 -25.81 26.74 26.98
N GLY A 979 -26.37 25.53 26.96
CA GLY A 979 -27.81 25.27 27.06
C GLY A 979 -28.58 25.30 25.74
N TYR A 980 -27.88 25.31 24.61
CA TYR A 980 -28.49 25.40 23.28
C TYR A 980 -28.39 24.06 22.53
N LYS A 981 -29.51 23.60 21.97
CA LYS A 981 -29.60 22.47 21.03
C LYS A 981 -29.96 23.02 19.64
N PHE A 982 -29.35 22.50 18.58
CA PHE A 982 -29.46 23.12 17.25
C PHE A 982 -30.52 22.48 16.34
N SER A 983 -31.09 23.32 15.46
CA SER A 983 -31.86 22.93 14.28
C SER A 983 -31.43 23.81 13.09
N TYR A 984 -31.27 23.22 11.90
CA TYR A 984 -30.46 23.72 10.78
C TYR A 984 -30.62 25.21 10.35
N ASN A 985 -29.47 25.80 9.94
CA ASN A 985 -29.17 27.14 9.39
C ASN A 985 -28.57 28.19 10.35
N PHE A 986 -27.25 28.16 10.55
CA PHE A 986 -26.49 29.18 11.28
C PHE A 986 -25.46 29.88 10.38
N THR A 987 -24.80 30.91 10.91
CA THR A 987 -23.61 31.55 10.31
C THR A 987 -22.34 31.10 11.01
N GLU A 988 -21.19 31.18 10.33
CA GLU A 988 -19.87 30.84 10.89
C GLU A 988 -19.55 31.63 12.17
N SER A 989 -19.90 32.92 12.19
CA SER A 989 -19.68 33.76 13.37
C SER A 989 -20.52 33.31 14.58
N TYR A 990 -21.74 32.81 14.35
CA TYR A 990 -22.62 32.35 15.42
C TYR A 990 -22.10 31.04 16.06
N ILE A 991 -21.73 30.05 15.25
CA ILE A 991 -21.13 28.80 15.75
C ILE A 991 -19.80 29.08 16.47
N ARG A 992 -18.96 29.96 15.93
CA ARG A 992 -17.73 30.43 16.58
C ARG A 992 -17.99 30.96 17.99
N ASP A 993 -18.93 31.88 18.13
CA ASP A 993 -19.17 32.56 19.40
C ASP A 993 -19.74 31.59 20.46
N LEU A 994 -20.52 30.60 20.04
CA LEU A 994 -20.97 29.51 20.91
C LEU A 994 -19.84 28.60 21.36
N VAL A 995 -18.94 28.23 20.46
CA VAL A 995 -17.73 27.46 20.78
C VAL A 995 -16.85 28.22 21.78
N ILE A 996 -16.61 29.51 21.56
CA ILE A 996 -15.86 30.37 22.51
C ILE A 996 -16.55 30.38 23.88
N LYS A 997 -17.87 30.54 23.91
CA LYS A 997 -18.64 30.56 25.16
C LYS A 997 -18.58 29.22 25.91
N ASP A 998 -18.72 28.10 25.20
CA ASP A 998 -18.58 26.76 25.75
C ASP A 998 -17.18 26.49 26.31
N LEU A 999 -16.14 26.98 25.63
CA LEU A 999 -14.75 26.88 26.07
C LEU A 999 -14.48 27.76 27.29
N ASN A 1000 -14.92 29.02 27.28
CA ASN A 1000 -14.80 29.94 28.41
C ASN A 1000 -15.53 29.41 29.65
N ASN A 1001 -16.74 28.85 29.50
CA ASN A 1001 -17.48 28.19 30.59
C ASN A 1001 -16.70 27.02 31.23
N ARG A 1002 -15.73 26.46 30.50
CA ARG A 1002 -14.85 25.38 30.96
C ARG A 1002 -13.46 25.86 31.39
N LYS A 1003 -13.30 27.17 31.59
CA LYS A 1003 -12.05 27.83 31.98
C LYS A 1003 -10.94 27.70 30.95
N TYR A 1004 -11.31 27.61 29.66
CA TYR A 1004 -10.34 27.83 28.60
C TYR A 1004 -10.41 29.28 28.17
N GLU A 1005 -9.27 29.96 28.09
CA GLU A 1005 -9.17 31.26 27.45
C GLU A 1005 -9.04 31.06 25.93
N CYS A 1006 -9.82 31.83 25.18
CA CYS A 1006 -9.88 31.74 23.73
C CYS A 1006 -9.35 33.02 23.09
N ARG A 1007 -8.40 32.89 22.18
CA ARG A 1007 -7.84 34.00 21.40
C ARG A 1007 -8.01 33.75 19.92
N LYS A 1008 -8.56 34.72 19.18
CA LYS A 1008 -8.54 34.70 17.72
C LYS A 1008 -7.12 34.95 17.23
N ILE A 1009 -6.64 34.13 16.30
CA ILE A 1009 -5.31 34.27 15.72
C ILE A 1009 -5.38 34.61 14.23
N SER A 1010 -4.45 35.45 13.79
CA SER A 1010 -4.16 35.71 12.38
C SER A 1010 -3.04 34.78 11.88
N PRO A 1011 -2.87 34.59 10.56
CA PRO A 1011 -1.79 33.78 10.00
C PRO A 1011 -0.38 34.18 10.48
N SER A 1012 -0.15 35.48 10.75
CA SER A 1012 1.11 35.99 11.30
C SER A 1012 1.37 35.57 12.75
N ASP A 1013 0.34 35.23 13.52
CA ASP A 1013 0.48 34.83 14.93
C ASP A 1013 0.95 33.38 15.09
N VAL A 1014 0.88 32.56 14.03
CA VAL A 1014 1.09 31.10 14.05
C VAL A 1014 2.48 30.69 14.58
N ARG A 1015 3.51 31.52 14.36
CA ARG A 1015 4.89 31.24 14.80
C ARG A 1015 5.17 31.55 16.28
N THR A 1016 4.27 32.29 16.95
CA THR A 1016 4.44 32.69 18.36
C THR A 1016 3.82 31.69 19.36
N VAL A 1017 3.06 30.71 18.86
CA VAL A 1017 2.33 29.74 19.67
C VAL A 1017 3.23 28.54 19.99
N THR A 1018 4.10 28.69 20.99
CA THR A 1018 5.01 27.60 21.44
C THR A 1018 4.58 27.07 22.81
N SER A 1019 4.57 25.74 22.94
CA SER A 1019 4.22 24.91 24.11
C SER A 1019 2.72 24.78 24.49
N ASP A 1020 2.13 23.63 24.11
CA ASP A 1020 0.88 23.01 24.61
C ASP A 1020 -0.51 23.65 24.31
N TRP A 1021 -0.61 24.54 23.34
CA TRP A 1021 -1.88 25.17 22.93
C TRP A 1021 -2.75 24.27 22.02
N LYS A 1022 -4.09 24.30 22.16
CA LYS A 1022 -5.03 23.65 21.22
C LYS A 1022 -5.54 24.68 20.21
N LEU A 1023 -5.10 24.60 18.96
CA LEU A 1023 -5.68 25.41 17.88
C LEU A 1023 -6.97 24.74 17.39
N ILE A 1024 -8.07 25.49 17.42
CA ILE A 1024 -9.39 25.11 16.96
C ILE A 1024 -9.78 26.01 15.78
N ALA A 1025 -9.92 25.46 14.59
CA ALA A 1025 -10.42 26.22 13.44
C ALA A 1025 -11.76 25.68 12.97
N ILE A 1026 -12.61 26.59 12.49
CA ILE A 1026 -13.93 26.29 11.95
C ILE A 1026 -13.84 26.40 10.42
N ARG A 1027 -14.30 25.38 9.73
CA ARG A 1027 -14.42 25.30 8.27
C ARG A 1027 -15.89 25.25 7.92
N THR A 1028 -16.28 25.97 6.89
CA THR A 1028 -17.66 25.92 6.37
C THR A 1028 -17.68 25.46 4.93
N GLY A 1029 -18.51 24.47 4.63
CA GLY A 1029 -18.83 24.05 3.27
C GLY A 1029 -20.13 24.70 2.83
N LYS A 1030 -20.20 25.22 1.60
CA LYS A 1030 -21.45 25.69 0.97
C LYS A 1030 -21.82 24.75 -0.17
N SER A 1031 -22.99 24.12 -0.11
CA SER A 1031 -23.59 23.44 -1.26
C SER A 1031 -24.58 24.36 -1.97
N ASN A 1032 -24.56 24.34 -3.30
CA ASN A 1032 -25.60 24.97 -4.13
C ASN A 1032 -26.62 23.95 -4.69
N LYS A 1033 -26.47 22.65 -4.44
CA LYS A 1033 -27.46 21.64 -4.88
C LYS A 1033 -27.45 20.41 -3.98
N GLN A 1034 -28.59 20.14 -3.36
CA GLN A 1034 -29.31 18.85 -3.49
C GLN A 1034 -30.74 19.00 -2.95
N GLY A 1035 -31.72 18.62 -3.79
CA GLY A 1035 -33.05 18.10 -3.42
C GLY A 1035 -33.93 18.83 -2.40
N ILE A 1036 -35.00 19.44 -2.93
CA ILE A 1036 -36.23 19.94 -2.25
C ILE A 1036 -36.03 21.20 -1.38
N GLY A 1037 -36.19 22.35 -2.05
CA GLY A 1037 -36.27 23.68 -1.43
C GLY A 1037 -34.94 24.43 -1.46
N ASN A 1038 -34.95 25.65 -1.99
CA ASN A 1038 -33.79 26.55 -2.09
C ASN A 1038 -33.23 26.95 -0.71
N LYS A 1039 -32.58 26.03 0.02
CA LYS A 1039 -31.82 26.35 1.23
C LYS A 1039 -30.35 26.00 1.04
N LEU A 1040 -29.50 27.01 1.24
CA LEU A 1040 -28.06 26.86 1.41
C LEU A 1040 -27.80 26.04 2.67
N TYR A 1041 -27.33 24.80 2.52
CA TYR A 1041 -26.81 24.04 3.65
C TYR A 1041 -25.35 24.48 3.89
N GLN A 1042 -25.09 24.99 5.09
CA GLN A 1042 -23.74 25.25 5.57
C GLN A 1042 -23.32 24.09 6.47
N ASP A 1043 -22.28 23.38 6.05
CA ASP A 1043 -21.70 22.29 6.84
C ASP A 1043 -20.49 22.80 7.61
N TYR A 1044 -20.46 22.57 8.93
CA TYR A 1044 -19.49 23.17 9.84
C TYR A 1044 -18.54 22.11 10.39
N HIS A 1045 -17.26 22.24 10.08
CA HIS A 1045 -16.22 21.35 10.54
C HIS A 1045 -15.28 22.04 11.49
N VAL A 1046 -14.96 21.37 12.60
CA VAL A 1046 -14.06 21.89 13.62
C VAL A 1046 -12.87 20.96 13.74
N MET A 1047 -11.67 21.54 13.81
CA MET A 1047 -10.43 20.77 13.77
C MET A 1047 -9.50 21.14 14.93
N ARG A 1048 -8.75 20.16 15.45
CA ARG A 1048 -7.74 20.36 16.51
C ARG A 1048 -6.33 20.16 15.96
N ARG A 1049 -5.43 21.08 16.28
CA ARG A 1049 -3.96 20.91 16.12
C ARG A 1049 -3.32 20.59 17.46
N ARG A 1050 -2.39 19.64 17.48
CA ARG A 1050 -1.52 19.36 18.63
C ARG A 1050 -0.06 19.59 18.23
N TYR A 1051 0.62 20.52 18.89
CA TYR A 1051 1.97 20.94 18.47
C TYR A 1051 3.07 19.92 18.81
N LYS A 1052 2.86 19.05 19.81
CA LYS A 1052 3.87 18.09 20.31
C LYS A 1052 4.18 16.95 19.33
N ASP A 1053 3.19 16.55 18.52
CA ASP A 1053 3.28 15.42 17.57
C ASP A 1053 2.92 15.83 16.13
N GLY A 1054 2.64 17.12 15.90
CA GLY A 1054 2.31 17.66 14.59
C GLY A 1054 0.98 17.20 14.00
N ALA A 1055 0.16 16.47 14.76
CA ALA A 1055 -1.08 15.88 14.26
C ALA A 1055 -2.18 16.95 14.08
N PHE A 1056 -2.78 16.97 12.89
CA PHE A 1056 -4.05 17.63 12.62
C PHE A 1056 -5.18 16.63 12.78
N TRP A 1057 -6.30 17.08 13.34
CA TRP A 1057 -7.51 16.26 13.51
C TRP A 1057 -8.68 17.01 12.90
N GLY A 1058 -9.27 16.48 11.84
CA GLY A 1058 -10.54 16.93 11.26
C GLY A 1058 -11.37 15.71 10.88
N HIS A 1059 -12.67 15.74 11.21
CA HIS A 1059 -13.62 14.68 10.89
C HIS A 1059 -14.33 14.98 9.56
N LYS A 1060 -14.69 13.94 8.78
CA LYS A 1060 -15.52 14.01 7.56
C LYS A 1060 -17.01 14.08 7.93
N PRO A 1061 -17.90 14.81 7.22
CA PRO A 1061 -19.34 14.65 7.45
C PRO A 1061 -19.79 13.31 6.87
N GLY A 1062 -20.44 12.48 7.69
CA GLY A 1062 -20.98 11.18 7.28
C GLY A 1062 -20.46 10.03 8.12
N THR A 1063 -21.22 8.95 8.15
CA THR A 1063 -21.18 7.76 9.02
C THR A 1063 -19.88 6.94 9.05
N ALA A 1064 -18.78 7.42 8.47
CA ALA A 1064 -17.49 6.73 8.45
C ALA A 1064 -16.43 7.52 9.22
N SER A 1065 -15.97 6.93 10.33
CA SER A 1065 -14.92 7.44 11.21
C SER A 1065 -13.54 7.35 10.54
N ALA A 1066 -13.16 8.36 9.77
CA ALA A 1066 -11.82 8.46 9.14
C ALA A 1066 -11.09 9.74 9.60
N VAL A 1067 -9.79 9.61 9.83
CA VAL A 1067 -8.90 10.71 10.26
C VAL A 1067 -7.89 11.01 9.16
N LEU A 1068 -7.75 12.29 8.82
CA LEU A 1068 -6.69 12.80 7.95
C LEU A 1068 -5.47 13.17 8.78
N ILE A 1069 -4.34 12.52 8.54
CA ILE A 1069 -3.08 12.75 9.28
C ILE A 1069 -2.06 13.42 8.35
N TYR A 1070 -1.46 14.54 8.78
CA TYR A 1070 -0.37 15.21 8.06
C TYR A 1070 1.00 14.62 8.44
N ASN A 1071 1.90 14.48 7.48
CA ASN A 1071 3.20 13.82 7.55
C ASN A 1071 4.38 14.77 7.18
N GLY A 1072 4.16 16.09 7.21
CA GLY A 1072 5.19 17.13 7.00
C GLY A 1072 5.42 18.03 8.23
N ASP A 1073 6.37 18.98 8.16
CA ASP A 1073 6.63 19.98 9.22
C ASP A 1073 5.45 20.98 9.32
N PRO A 1074 4.61 20.90 10.36
CA PRO A 1074 3.37 21.67 10.45
C PRO A 1074 3.58 23.18 10.64
N ILE A 1075 4.79 23.59 11.06
CA ILE A 1075 5.13 25.00 11.34
C ILE A 1075 5.31 25.80 10.04
N LYS A 1076 5.62 25.10 8.93
CA LYS A 1076 5.86 25.71 7.62
C LYS A 1076 4.59 25.87 6.75
N ALA A 1077 3.45 25.36 7.19
CA ALA A 1077 2.17 25.54 6.51
C ALA A 1077 1.70 27.01 6.65
N LYS A 1078 2.02 27.85 5.67
CA LYS A 1078 1.74 29.30 5.67
C LYS A 1078 0.27 29.66 5.38
N THR A 1079 -0.47 28.77 4.75
CA THR A 1079 -1.92 28.88 4.52
C THR A 1079 -2.56 27.54 4.83
N TRP A 1080 -3.77 27.54 5.40
CA TRP A 1080 -4.64 26.37 5.38
C TRP A 1080 -5.16 26.18 3.95
N ASN A 1081 -4.27 25.98 2.98
CA ASN A 1081 -4.68 25.71 1.60
C ASN A 1081 -5.43 24.39 1.61
N GLY A 1082 -6.73 24.49 1.37
CA GLY A 1082 -7.53 23.36 0.91
C GLY A 1082 -7.10 23.02 -0.50
N ASP A 1083 -5.92 22.42 -0.64
CA ASP A 1083 -5.61 21.59 -1.80
C ASP A 1083 -6.55 20.40 -1.72
N GLU A 1084 -7.72 20.63 -2.30
CA GLU A 1084 -8.76 19.69 -2.69
C GLU A 1084 -8.91 18.48 -1.75
N TYR A 1085 -9.57 18.73 -0.63
CA TYR A 1085 -10.32 17.66 0.04
C TYR A 1085 -11.50 17.25 -0.85
N ASP A 1086 -11.24 16.41 -1.86
CA ASP A 1086 -12.29 15.66 -2.55
C ASP A 1086 -12.44 14.32 -1.84
N GLY A 1087 -13.27 14.33 -0.81
CA GLY A 1087 -13.54 13.17 0.02
C GLY A 1087 -14.35 12.11 -0.71
N GLY A 1088 -13.86 11.53 -1.80
CA GLY A 1088 -14.32 10.26 -2.36
C GLY A 1088 -15.83 10.06 -2.47
N TRP A 1089 -16.58 11.13 -2.73
CA TRP A 1089 -17.98 11.05 -3.16
C TRP A 1089 -18.03 11.73 -4.51
N GLY A 1090 -18.18 10.93 -5.57
CA GLY A 1090 -18.39 11.45 -6.91
C GLY A 1090 -19.55 12.45 -6.90
N ASP A 1091 -19.33 13.57 -7.58
CA ASP A 1091 -20.21 14.74 -7.70
C ASP A 1091 -20.46 15.52 -6.40
N THR A 1092 -19.54 16.46 -6.05
CA THR A 1092 -19.88 17.89 -5.81
C THR A 1092 -18.65 18.71 -5.40
N THR A 1093 -18.46 19.85 -6.07
CA THR A 1093 -17.44 20.88 -5.79
C THR A 1093 -17.72 21.64 -4.48
N TYR A 1094 -17.47 21.03 -3.33
CA TYR A 1094 -17.49 21.74 -2.05
C TYR A 1094 -16.19 22.53 -1.86
N ARG A 1095 -16.24 23.87 -1.98
CA ARG A 1095 -15.16 24.73 -1.51
C ARG A 1095 -15.33 24.97 -0.01
N TYR A 1096 -14.56 24.26 0.80
CA TYR A 1096 -14.49 24.51 2.24
C TYR A 1096 -13.58 25.70 2.51
N THR A 1097 -14.11 26.78 3.09
CA THR A 1097 -13.30 27.93 3.52
C THR A 1097 -13.23 27.94 5.04
N SER A 1098 -12.01 27.97 5.61
CA SER A 1098 -11.81 28.38 7.00
C SER A 1098 -11.64 29.89 7.04
N SER A 1099 -12.58 30.64 7.61
CA SER A 1099 -12.38 32.07 7.81
C SER A 1099 -11.93 32.42 9.23
N ILE A 1100 -11.92 31.44 10.15
CA ILE A 1100 -11.67 31.65 11.58
C ILE A 1100 -10.76 30.57 12.18
N CYS A 1101 -9.61 31.03 12.71
CA CYS A 1101 -8.73 30.24 13.57
C CYS A 1101 -8.78 30.79 15.01
N LEU A 1102 -9.13 29.95 15.98
CA LEU A 1102 -9.13 30.26 17.41
C LEU A 1102 -8.09 29.38 18.11
N VAL A 1103 -7.26 29.97 18.97
CA VAL A 1103 -6.44 29.20 19.92
C VAL A 1103 -7.18 29.18 21.25
N ALA A 1104 -7.32 27.99 21.83
CA ALA A 1104 -7.84 27.79 23.18
C ALA A 1104 -6.75 27.22 24.09
N TYR A 1105 -6.61 27.77 25.28
CA TYR A 1105 -5.65 27.36 26.31
C TYR A 1105 -6.30 27.37 27.67
N ARG A 1106 -5.71 26.67 28.63
CA ARG A 1106 -6.33 26.37 29.92
C ARG A 1106 -5.60 27.04 31.07
#